data_AF-A0A6I4MAP9-F1
#
_entry.id   AF-A0A6I4MAP9-F1
#
_cell.length_a   1.000
_cell.length_b   1.000
_cell.length_c   1.000
_cell.angle_alpha   90.00
_cell.angle_beta   90.00
_cell.angle_gamma   90.00
#
_symmetry.space_group_name_H-M   'P 1'
#
loop_
_entity.id
_entity.type
_entity.pdbx_description
1 polymer ?
#
loop_
_entity_poly.entity_id
_entity_poly.type
_entity_poly.pdbx_seq_one_letter_code
_entity_poly.pdbx_strand_id
1 'polypeptide(L)'
;MTPSLHPVDSHSDTPSDLAEFIRPLPHSIEAEQHVLGAVMLSPLALPDVRALLDGSEFYRPGHRIIWDGVIGLADRGAPFEPVAVATAIDARELAKVGGAPYLHTLISQVPSATNAAYYAQLVRSLAYARRVIETGTRLMQLGYGANSDTESDFRGAVAAEVAALAAVDAQGWPTPAPLSATPDLPTFPVWAFPDWLGEYVARLAEVTQTPADLAGSLALAVLGVAAGGKVWVQGPAWTEPTNLFMLVVLPPGNRKSEVYKHMTAPIRAAESVLVEQAKPVIAEAVIARRVAEAHAEKTEKAAASAIDATQQAAALDEATTARLALDEATVPAEPCLFSDDATVERLTSHLSEQGGRFAILSPEGEVFSIAAGRYSGAPNFAVLKSGHAGEEMRIDRMGRPSERIPAATITLGICTQPGVLTRLGETPQFLEQGLLGRLLYSVPKSLLGYRDPNPEPIPPHITDTYRANVTALVLSLHGLSDPATLLFSPDAEAAALALLTETEPRFRPGTGDLAHMTDWGGKYVGAVLRIAALLHLAEHFRAGWDRPISLATFQNARQIGEYFTVHAQAAYDAIGADPAVADARALLEWIQRTATTQFGARDVLSSLRRFKKVTDLDPGLRILESHGWTRRIPTPPKTGRGRKAGPVYETHPDATSGTR
;
A
#
# COMPACT_ATOMS: atom_id res chain seq x y z
N MET A 1 -39.90 58.35 15.60
CA MET A 1 -40.79 58.56 14.44
C MET A 1 -40.70 57.33 13.56
N THR A 2 -41.84 56.66 13.42
CA THR A 2 -42.14 55.51 12.56
C THR A 2 -41.73 55.74 11.10
N PRO A 3 -41.11 54.76 10.41
CA PRO A 3 -41.09 54.78 8.96
C PRO A 3 -42.44 54.29 8.43
N SER A 4 -43.03 55.15 7.59
CA SER A 4 -44.32 54.98 6.93
C SER A 4 -44.35 53.70 6.10
N LEU A 5 -45.42 52.91 6.28
CA LEU A 5 -45.90 51.96 5.29
C LEU A 5 -46.25 52.74 4.01
N HIS A 6 -45.72 52.33 2.86
CA HIS A 6 -46.26 52.72 1.56
C HIS A 6 -47.35 51.71 1.16
N PRO A 7 -48.49 52.16 0.63
CA PRO A 7 -49.62 51.31 0.30
C PRO A 7 -49.35 50.52 -0.99
N VAL A 8 -49.80 49.27 -1.00
CA VAL A 8 -49.90 48.43 -2.18
C VAL A 8 -51.07 48.96 -3.01
N ASP A 9 -50.76 49.72 -4.06
CA ASP A 9 -51.74 50.03 -5.10
C ASP A 9 -51.85 48.83 -6.05
N SER A 10 -53.03 48.21 -5.97
CA SER A 10 -53.56 47.20 -6.86
C SER A 10 -53.74 47.73 -8.29
N HIS A 11 -53.51 46.85 -9.26
CA HIS A 11 -53.86 46.91 -10.69
C HIS A 11 -52.73 47.27 -11.68
N SER A 12 -51.81 46.33 -11.95
CA SER A 12 -51.25 46.17 -13.32
C SER A 12 -50.44 44.90 -13.61
N ASP A 13 -50.48 43.83 -12.81
CA ASP A 13 -49.81 42.57 -13.15
C ASP A 13 -50.82 41.43 -13.34
N THR A 14 -51.44 41.39 -14.51
CA THR A 14 -52.03 40.14 -15.02
C THR A 14 -50.92 39.10 -15.23
N PRO A 15 -51.10 37.84 -14.81
CA PRO A 15 -50.04 36.83 -14.81
C PRO A 15 -49.77 36.33 -16.23
N SER A 16 -48.91 37.04 -16.96
CA SER A 16 -48.22 36.50 -18.14
C SER A 16 -47.18 35.43 -17.77
N ASP A 17 -46.86 35.28 -16.48
CA ASP A 17 -45.81 34.38 -15.96
C ASP A 17 -46.27 32.94 -15.67
N LEU A 18 -47.57 32.63 -15.81
CA LEU A 18 -48.07 31.25 -15.65
C LEU A 18 -48.03 30.44 -16.96
N ALA A 19 -47.75 31.07 -18.09
CA ALA A 19 -47.67 30.39 -19.39
C ALA A 19 -46.40 29.52 -19.55
N GLU A 20 -45.36 29.74 -18.74
CA GLU A 20 -44.16 28.89 -18.72
C GLU A 20 -44.37 27.51 -18.08
N PHE A 21 -45.47 27.30 -17.33
CA PHE A 21 -45.77 26.04 -16.65
C PHE A 21 -46.40 24.94 -17.52
N ILE A 22 -46.68 25.20 -18.81
CA ILE A 22 -47.21 24.19 -19.75
C ILE A 22 -46.16 23.82 -20.80
N ARG A 23 -44.95 23.48 -20.36
CA ARG A 23 -44.05 22.67 -21.20
C ARG A 23 -44.35 21.19 -20.93
N PRO A 24 -44.58 20.37 -21.96
CA PRO A 24 -44.72 18.93 -21.74
C PRO A 24 -43.43 18.40 -21.10
N LEU A 25 -43.58 17.48 -20.14
CA LEU A 25 -42.45 16.84 -19.46
C LEU A 25 -41.46 16.26 -20.48
N PRO A 26 -40.14 16.33 -20.26
CA PRO A 26 -39.15 15.78 -21.19
C PRO A 26 -39.43 14.33 -21.60
N HIS A 27 -39.66 14.07 -22.88
CA HIS A 27 -39.95 12.73 -23.40
C HIS A 27 -39.57 12.59 -24.87
N SER A 28 -39.42 11.35 -25.33
CA SER A 28 -39.25 11.03 -26.76
C SER A 28 -39.99 9.73 -27.06
N ILE A 29 -41.22 9.87 -27.57
CA ILE A 29 -42.04 8.72 -27.97
C ILE A 29 -41.32 7.91 -29.05
N GLU A 30 -40.64 8.59 -29.97
CA GLU A 30 -39.86 7.94 -31.01
C GLU A 30 -38.75 7.06 -30.41
N ALA A 31 -37.98 7.55 -29.44
CA ALA A 31 -36.93 6.75 -28.80
C ALA A 31 -37.51 5.52 -28.07
N GLU A 32 -38.62 5.68 -27.37
CA GLU A 32 -39.31 4.56 -26.71
C GLU A 32 -39.79 3.51 -27.72
N GLN A 33 -40.33 3.94 -28.86
CA GLN A 33 -40.76 3.05 -29.93
C GLN A 33 -39.59 2.27 -30.53
N HIS A 34 -38.46 2.96 -30.75
CA HIS A 34 -37.22 2.34 -31.23
C HIS A 34 -36.66 1.30 -30.26
N VAL A 35 -36.71 1.56 -28.95
CA VAL A 35 -36.27 0.61 -27.91
C VAL A 35 -37.12 -0.67 -27.95
N LEU A 36 -38.43 -0.52 -27.82
CA LEU A 36 -39.35 -1.66 -27.78
C LEU A 36 -39.33 -2.45 -29.09
N GLY A 37 -39.34 -1.76 -30.22
CA GLY A 37 -39.23 -2.38 -31.53
C GLY A 37 -37.91 -3.14 -31.70
N ALA A 38 -36.77 -2.56 -31.29
CA ALA A 38 -35.47 -3.18 -31.45
C ALA A 38 -35.31 -4.45 -30.61
N VAL A 39 -35.83 -4.43 -29.38
CA VAL A 39 -35.81 -5.58 -28.48
C VAL A 39 -36.68 -6.71 -29.03
N MET A 40 -37.92 -6.42 -29.49
CA MET A 40 -38.79 -7.44 -30.08
C MET A 40 -38.29 -7.95 -31.44
N LEU A 41 -37.54 -7.15 -32.19
CA LEU A 41 -36.95 -7.54 -33.48
C LEU A 41 -35.68 -8.39 -33.31
N SER A 42 -34.86 -8.10 -32.30
CA SER A 42 -33.60 -8.78 -32.04
C SER A 42 -33.46 -9.10 -30.55
N PRO A 43 -33.69 -10.36 -30.14
CA PRO A 43 -33.51 -10.78 -28.75
C PRO A 43 -32.12 -10.49 -28.17
N LEU A 44 -31.09 -10.41 -29.03
CA LEU A 44 -29.72 -10.06 -28.63
C LEU A 44 -29.57 -8.62 -28.12
N ALA A 45 -30.51 -7.72 -28.43
CA ALA A 45 -30.50 -6.34 -27.94
C ALA A 45 -31.02 -6.21 -26.50
N LEU A 46 -31.74 -7.23 -25.99
CA LEU A 46 -32.39 -7.16 -24.68
C LEU A 46 -31.39 -6.99 -23.51
N PRO A 47 -30.27 -7.72 -23.42
CA PRO A 47 -29.34 -7.57 -22.29
C PRO A 47 -28.82 -6.13 -22.14
N ASP A 48 -28.41 -5.51 -23.24
CA ASP A 48 -27.87 -4.14 -23.24
C ASP A 48 -28.92 -3.09 -22.86
N VAL A 49 -30.17 -3.28 -23.30
CA VAL A 49 -31.28 -2.36 -22.96
C VAL A 49 -31.73 -2.57 -21.51
N ARG A 50 -31.80 -3.82 -21.05
CA ARG A 50 -32.19 -4.18 -19.68
C ARG A 50 -31.16 -3.72 -18.64
N ALA A 51 -29.90 -3.57 -19.03
CA ALA A 51 -28.88 -2.94 -18.20
C ALA A 51 -29.12 -1.42 -18.00
N LEU A 52 -29.94 -0.78 -18.84
CA LEU A 52 -30.15 0.67 -18.82
C LEU A 52 -31.54 1.07 -18.33
N LEU A 53 -32.57 0.24 -18.56
CA LEU A 53 -33.98 0.54 -18.30
C LEU A 53 -34.63 -0.58 -17.48
N ASP A 54 -35.48 -0.22 -16.53
CA ASP A 54 -36.33 -1.16 -15.79
C ASP A 54 -37.81 -1.08 -16.18
N GLY A 55 -38.17 -0.08 -16.99
CA GLY A 55 -39.54 0.12 -17.50
C GLY A 55 -40.24 1.32 -16.86
N SER A 56 -39.73 1.82 -15.73
CA SER A 56 -40.23 3.03 -15.08
C SER A 56 -39.83 4.31 -15.83
N GLU A 57 -38.89 4.22 -16.77
CA GLU A 57 -38.40 5.33 -17.60
C GLU A 57 -39.29 5.64 -18.81
N PHE A 58 -40.24 4.76 -19.17
CA PHE A 58 -41.16 5.03 -20.28
C PHE A 58 -42.17 6.12 -19.89
N TYR A 59 -42.26 7.17 -20.68
CA TYR A 59 -43.25 8.24 -20.51
C TYR A 59 -44.65 7.76 -20.84
N ARG A 60 -44.80 6.92 -21.87
CA ARG A 60 -46.11 6.39 -22.27
C ARG A 60 -46.46 5.13 -21.47
N PRO A 61 -47.57 5.09 -20.71
CA PRO A 61 -47.96 3.91 -19.94
C PRO A 61 -48.11 2.65 -20.79
N GLY A 62 -48.58 2.80 -22.03
CA GLY A 62 -48.70 1.67 -22.96
C GLY A 62 -47.35 1.04 -23.34
N HIS A 63 -46.27 1.81 -23.37
CA HIS A 63 -44.93 1.29 -23.64
C HIS A 63 -44.37 0.50 -22.45
N ARG A 64 -44.69 0.92 -21.22
CA ARG A 64 -44.38 0.16 -20.01
C ARG A 64 -45.06 -1.21 -20.00
N ILE A 65 -46.34 -1.29 -20.36
CA ILE A 65 -47.07 -2.57 -20.47
C ILE A 65 -46.39 -3.52 -21.47
N ILE A 66 -45.93 -2.98 -22.61
CA ILE A 66 -45.19 -3.77 -23.61
C ILE A 66 -43.86 -4.26 -23.05
N TRP A 67 -43.10 -3.38 -22.38
CA TRP A 67 -41.84 -3.73 -21.73
C TRP A 67 -42.01 -4.84 -20.69
N ASP A 68 -43.00 -4.72 -19.81
CA ASP A 68 -43.29 -5.71 -18.77
C ASP A 68 -43.65 -7.08 -19.40
N GLY A 69 -44.40 -7.08 -20.50
CA GLY A 69 -44.70 -8.29 -21.28
C GLY A 69 -43.46 -8.94 -21.88
N VAL A 70 -42.55 -8.13 -22.44
CA VAL A 70 -41.26 -8.59 -22.99
C VAL A 70 -40.37 -9.20 -21.90
N ILE A 71 -40.19 -8.51 -20.77
CA ILE A 71 -39.38 -8.98 -19.65
C ILE A 71 -39.96 -10.26 -19.05
N GLY A 72 -41.28 -10.32 -18.84
CA GLY A 72 -41.94 -11.50 -18.30
C GLY A 72 -41.79 -12.75 -19.16
N LEU A 73 -41.75 -12.60 -20.48
CA LEU A 73 -41.45 -13.70 -21.41
C LEU A 73 -39.96 -14.07 -21.39
N ALA A 74 -39.08 -13.08 -21.44
CA ALA A 74 -37.63 -13.28 -21.42
C ALA A 74 -37.14 -14.00 -20.15
N ASP A 75 -37.66 -13.63 -18.98
CA ASP A 75 -37.29 -14.23 -17.69
C ASP A 75 -37.67 -15.72 -17.58
N ARG A 76 -38.62 -16.18 -18.38
CA ARG A 76 -39.01 -17.59 -18.47
C ARG A 76 -38.37 -18.32 -19.66
N GLY A 77 -37.44 -17.66 -20.36
CA GLY A 77 -36.79 -18.20 -21.56
C GLY A 77 -37.72 -18.35 -22.77
N ALA A 78 -38.86 -17.64 -22.80
CA ALA A 78 -39.82 -17.70 -23.90
C ALA A 78 -39.49 -16.66 -24.99
N PRO A 79 -39.85 -16.91 -26.26
CA PRO A 79 -39.80 -15.91 -27.33
C PRO A 79 -40.66 -14.68 -27.00
N PHE A 80 -40.20 -13.50 -27.41
CA PHE A 80 -40.86 -12.20 -27.15
C PHE A 80 -40.97 -11.34 -28.42
N GLU A 81 -41.16 -11.99 -29.57
CA GLU A 81 -41.60 -11.32 -30.79
C GLU A 81 -43.05 -10.76 -30.63
N PRO A 82 -43.52 -9.87 -31.53
CA PRO A 82 -44.80 -9.17 -31.36
C PRO A 82 -46.01 -10.07 -31.08
N VAL A 83 -46.05 -11.26 -31.70
CA VAL A 83 -47.16 -12.20 -31.53
C VAL A 83 -47.14 -12.81 -30.12
N ALA A 84 -45.97 -13.21 -29.63
CA ALA A 84 -45.81 -13.72 -28.27
C ALA A 84 -46.13 -12.65 -27.22
N VAL A 85 -45.63 -11.42 -27.42
CA VAL A 85 -45.91 -10.29 -26.51
C VAL A 85 -47.40 -9.94 -26.51
N ALA A 86 -48.06 -9.91 -27.68
CA ALA A 86 -49.51 -9.69 -27.76
C ALA A 86 -50.31 -10.76 -27.00
N THR A 87 -49.83 -12.02 -27.00
CA THR A 87 -50.49 -13.13 -26.30
C THR A 87 -50.26 -13.10 -24.80
N ALA A 88 -49.12 -12.53 -24.35
CA ALA A 88 -48.76 -12.44 -22.94
C ALA A 88 -49.43 -11.28 -22.19
N ILE A 89 -49.89 -10.24 -22.89
CA ILE A 89 -50.56 -9.07 -22.30
C ILE A 89 -52.07 -9.33 -22.21
N ASP A 90 -52.71 -8.91 -21.11
CA ASP A 90 -54.17 -9.01 -20.96
C ASP A 90 -54.90 -8.31 -22.12
N ALA A 91 -55.98 -8.92 -22.63
CA ALA A 91 -56.68 -8.42 -23.80
C ALA A 91 -57.21 -6.97 -23.63
N ARG A 92 -57.58 -6.57 -22.40
CA ARG A 92 -58.05 -5.20 -22.10
C ARG A 92 -56.89 -4.22 -22.06
N GLU A 93 -55.72 -4.65 -21.62
CA GLU A 93 -54.51 -3.82 -21.60
C GLU A 93 -53.91 -3.67 -23.00
N LEU A 94 -53.86 -4.76 -23.78
CA LEU A 94 -53.42 -4.74 -25.17
C LEU A 94 -54.29 -3.79 -26.02
N ALA A 95 -55.60 -3.76 -25.77
CA ALA A 95 -56.51 -2.82 -26.43
C ALA A 95 -56.16 -1.34 -26.11
N LYS A 96 -55.76 -1.03 -24.87
CA LYS A 96 -55.33 0.33 -24.46
C LYS A 96 -53.99 0.75 -25.09
N VAL A 97 -53.14 -0.21 -25.40
CA VAL A 97 -51.83 0.01 -26.03
C VAL A 97 -51.96 0.31 -27.54
N GLY A 98 -53.02 -0.16 -28.19
CA GLY A 98 -53.25 -0.03 -29.64
C GLY A 98 -53.40 -1.37 -30.38
N GLY A 99 -53.51 -2.48 -29.65
CA GLY A 99 -53.68 -3.83 -30.20
C GLY A 99 -52.39 -4.43 -30.77
N ALA A 100 -52.49 -5.69 -31.22
CA ALA A 100 -51.40 -6.36 -31.92
C ALA A 100 -50.80 -5.57 -33.11
N PRO A 101 -51.57 -4.80 -33.92
CA PRO A 101 -51.01 -3.98 -34.99
C PRO A 101 -49.99 -2.93 -34.51
N TYR A 102 -50.13 -2.43 -33.28
CA TYR A 102 -49.20 -1.46 -32.73
C TYR A 102 -47.81 -2.07 -32.52
N LEU A 103 -47.72 -3.32 -32.05
CA LEU A 103 -46.44 -4.00 -31.87
C LEU A 103 -45.68 -4.21 -33.19
N HIS A 104 -46.39 -4.49 -34.29
CA HIS A 104 -45.80 -4.56 -35.62
C HIS A 104 -45.33 -3.19 -36.14
N THR A 105 -46.04 -2.12 -35.76
CA THR A 105 -45.63 -0.73 -36.05
C THR A 105 -44.32 -0.39 -35.36
N LEU A 106 -44.16 -0.80 -34.09
CA LEU A 106 -42.92 -0.59 -33.32
C LEU A 106 -41.72 -1.21 -34.02
N ILE A 107 -41.84 -2.43 -34.53
CA ILE A 107 -40.76 -3.09 -35.28
C ILE A 107 -40.45 -2.35 -36.58
N SER A 108 -41.48 -1.93 -37.31
CA SER A 108 -41.33 -1.28 -38.62
C SER A 108 -40.64 0.08 -38.55
N GLN A 109 -40.68 0.72 -37.37
CA GLN A 109 -40.03 2.01 -37.13
C GLN A 109 -38.55 1.89 -36.77
N VAL A 110 -38.02 0.68 -36.51
CA VAL A 110 -36.62 0.47 -36.11
C VAL A 110 -35.69 0.55 -37.33
N PRO A 111 -34.80 1.55 -37.44
CA PRO A 111 -33.84 1.65 -38.53
C PRO A 111 -32.74 0.59 -38.41
N SER A 112 -32.33 0.29 -37.17
CA SER A 112 -31.41 -0.81 -36.86
C SER A 112 -31.54 -1.20 -35.39
N ALA A 113 -31.71 -2.50 -35.13
CA ALA A 113 -31.71 -3.03 -33.77
C ALA A 113 -30.36 -2.84 -33.04
N THR A 114 -29.27 -2.64 -33.79
CA THR A 114 -27.93 -2.36 -33.20
C THR A 114 -27.86 -1.03 -32.45
N ASN A 115 -28.85 -0.13 -32.65
CA ASN A 115 -28.90 1.18 -31.98
C ASN A 115 -29.77 1.17 -30.72
N ALA A 116 -30.28 0.00 -30.28
CA ALA A 116 -31.19 -0.11 -29.15
C ALA A 116 -30.64 0.55 -27.87
N ALA A 117 -29.37 0.29 -27.53
CA ALA A 117 -28.73 0.88 -26.36
C ALA A 117 -28.64 2.42 -26.40
N TYR A 118 -28.45 3.01 -27.60
CA TYR A 118 -28.44 4.46 -27.76
C TYR A 118 -29.82 5.07 -27.46
N TYR A 119 -30.87 4.49 -28.04
CA TYR A 119 -32.24 4.97 -27.78
C TYR A 119 -32.66 4.71 -26.33
N ALA A 120 -32.21 3.61 -25.73
CA ALA A 120 -32.43 3.33 -24.31
C ALA A 120 -31.78 4.39 -23.41
N GLN A 121 -30.52 4.77 -23.68
CA GLN A 121 -29.87 5.86 -22.97
C GLN A 121 -30.63 7.18 -23.12
N LEU A 122 -31.15 7.48 -24.31
CA LEU A 122 -31.96 8.68 -24.54
C LEU A 122 -33.26 8.68 -23.71
N VAL A 123 -33.98 7.56 -23.66
CA VAL A 123 -35.18 7.39 -22.82
C VAL A 123 -34.83 7.59 -21.35
N ARG A 124 -33.75 6.96 -20.88
CA ARG A 124 -33.25 7.10 -19.50
C ARG A 124 -32.92 8.55 -19.15
N SER A 125 -32.15 9.25 -19.99
CA SER A 125 -31.78 10.66 -19.74
C SER A 125 -32.99 11.58 -19.67
N LEU A 126 -33.99 11.36 -20.54
CA LEU A 126 -35.24 12.13 -20.52
C LEU A 126 -36.07 11.80 -19.28
N ALA A 127 -36.11 10.52 -18.85
CA ALA A 127 -36.77 10.11 -17.62
C ALA A 127 -36.12 10.73 -16.38
N TYR A 128 -34.79 10.78 -16.32
CA TYR A 128 -34.08 11.48 -15.25
C TYR A 128 -34.45 12.96 -15.20
N ALA A 129 -34.48 13.64 -16.36
CA ALA A 129 -34.93 15.04 -16.44
C ALA A 129 -36.38 15.23 -15.95
N ARG A 130 -37.29 14.30 -16.23
CA ARG A 130 -38.65 14.33 -15.65
C ARG A 130 -38.63 14.20 -14.14
N ARG A 131 -37.85 13.26 -13.60
CA ARG A 131 -37.73 13.06 -12.15
C ARG A 131 -37.12 14.29 -11.46
N VAL A 132 -36.14 14.95 -12.07
CA VAL A 132 -35.60 16.24 -11.57
C VAL A 132 -36.70 17.30 -11.45
N ILE A 133 -37.56 17.43 -12.47
CA ILE A 133 -38.69 18.36 -12.45
C ILE A 133 -39.69 18.00 -11.35
N GLU A 134 -40.00 16.72 -11.19
CA GLU A 134 -40.90 16.22 -10.15
C GLU A 134 -40.34 16.46 -8.73
N THR A 135 -39.04 16.17 -8.51
CA THR A 135 -38.35 16.45 -7.25
C THR A 135 -38.29 17.95 -6.98
N GLY A 136 -37.98 18.77 -7.99
CA GLY A 136 -38.02 20.23 -7.86
C GLY A 136 -39.40 20.73 -7.44
N THR A 137 -40.47 20.17 -8.01
CA THR A 137 -41.85 20.47 -7.63
C THR A 137 -42.14 20.08 -6.18
N ARG A 138 -41.70 18.92 -5.73
CA ARG A 138 -41.82 18.47 -4.33
C ARG A 138 -41.03 19.36 -3.36
N LEU A 139 -39.80 19.74 -3.71
CA LEU A 139 -38.99 20.66 -2.92
C LEU A 139 -39.64 22.04 -2.80
N MET A 140 -40.23 22.55 -3.89
CA MET A 140 -41.01 23.80 -3.83
C MET A 140 -42.22 23.65 -2.88
N GLN A 141 -42.97 22.54 -2.96
CA GLN A 141 -44.10 22.27 -2.07
C GLN A 141 -43.66 22.20 -0.60
N LEU A 142 -42.53 21.53 -0.31
CA LEU A 142 -41.94 21.52 1.03
C LEU A 142 -41.60 22.94 1.50
N GLY A 143 -40.99 23.77 0.63
CA GLY A 143 -40.66 25.16 0.94
C GLY A 143 -41.89 26.03 1.25
N TYR A 144 -42.98 25.88 0.50
CA TYR A 144 -44.25 26.58 0.79
C TYR A 144 -44.94 26.07 2.06
N GLY A 145 -44.72 24.81 2.46
CA GLY A 145 -45.28 24.21 3.69
C GLY A 145 -44.60 24.67 4.99
N ALA A 146 -43.46 25.37 4.91
CA ALA A 146 -42.65 25.79 6.07
C ALA A 146 -43.29 26.86 6.98
N ASN A 147 -44.44 27.43 6.58
CA ASN A 147 -45.19 28.41 7.38
C ASN A 147 -46.17 27.78 8.39
N SER A 148 -46.10 26.47 8.62
CA SER A 148 -46.90 25.79 9.65
C SER A 148 -46.03 25.46 10.87
N ASP A 149 -46.46 25.90 12.06
CA ASP A 149 -45.76 25.83 13.36
C ASP A 149 -45.48 24.40 13.86
N THR A 150 -44.71 23.61 13.12
CA THR A 150 -44.16 22.35 13.61
C THR A 150 -42.70 22.26 13.21
N GLU A 151 -41.86 21.99 14.21
CA GLU A 151 -40.42 21.74 14.12
C GLU A 151 -40.15 20.43 13.35
N SER A 152 -40.51 20.41 12.07
CA SER A 152 -40.22 19.35 11.11
C SER A 152 -38.76 19.48 10.70
N ASP A 153 -38.03 18.35 10.67
CA ASP A 153 -36.67 18.29 10.14
C ASP A 153 -36.66 18.54 8.62
N PHE A 154 -36.82 19.81 8.26
CA PHE A 154 -36.83 20.28 6.88
C PHE A 154 -35.53 19.94 6.16
N ARG A 155 -34.41 19.97 6.90
CA ARG A 155 -33.09 19.59 6.37
C ARG A 155 -33.06 18.10 6.02
N GLY A 156 -33.58 17.24 6.90
CA GLY A 156 -33.74 15.81 6.65
C GLY A 156 -34.68 15.51 5.48
N ALA A 157 -35.81 16.22 5.37
CA ALA A 157 -36.76 16.04 4.26
C ALA A 157 -36.17 16.44 2.90
N VAL A 158 -35.47 17.58 2.84
CA VAL A 158 -34.73 18.00 1.62
C VAL A 158 -33.61 17.02 1.29
N ALA A 159 -32.85 16.59 2.31
CA ALA A 159 -31.79 15.60 2.12
C ALA A 159 -32.36 14.26 1.59
N ALA A 160 -33.51 13.82 2.08
CA ALA A 160 -34.18 12.60 1.61
C ALA A 160 -34.65 12.70 0.16
N GLU A 161 -35.25 13.83 -0.25
CA GLU A 161 -35.69 14.04 -1.64
C GLU A 161 -34.49 14.10 -2.61
N VAL A 162 -33.41 14.77 -2.23
CA VAL A 162 -32.16 14.82 -3.02
C VAL A 162 -31.48 13.46 -3.06
N ALA A 163 -31.45 12.73 -1.93
CA ALA A 163 -30.90 11.38 -1.86
C ALA A 163 -31.73 10.38 -2.70
N ALA A 164 -33.05 10.49 -2.72
CA ALA A 164 -33.91 9.67 -3.57
C ALA A 164 -33.67 9.93 -5.06
N LEU A 165 -33.47 11.19 -5.46
CA LEU A 165 -33.10 11.54 -6.83
C LEU A 165 -31.71 11.00 -7.21
N ALA A 166 -30.74 11.06 -6.29
CA ALA A 166 -29.40 10.50 -6.50
C ALA A 166 -29.42 8.95 -6.56
N ALA A 167 -30.21 8.29 -5.72
CA ALA A 167 -30.39 6.83 -5.73
C ALA A 167 -31.02 6.34 -7.04
N VAL A 168 -31.92 7.13 -7.62
CA VAL A 168 -32.49 6.90 -8.94
C VAL A 168 -31.44 7.01 -10.05
N ASP A 169 -30.47 7.92 -9.95
CA ASP A 169 -29.39 8.01 -10.94
C ASP A 169 -28.46 6.78 -10.88
N ALA A 170 -28.27 6.24 -9.66
CA ALA A 170 -27.56 4.98 -9.42
C ALA A 170 -28.35 3.74 -9.88
N GLN A 171 -29.66 3.86 -10.16
CA GLN A 171 -30.48 2.76 -10.65
C GLN A 171 -29.97 2.26 -12.03
N GLY A 172 -29.78 0.94 -12.14
CA GLY A 172 -29.21 0.28 -13.33
C GLY A 172 -27.68 0.30 -13.41
N TRP A 173 -26.97 0.84 -12.42
CA TRP A 173 -25.54 0.56 -12.27
C TRP A 173 -25.31 -0.76 -11.52
N PRO A 174 -24.33 -1.59 -11.94
CA PRO A 174 -23.86 -2.67 -11.09
C PRO A 174 -23.22 -2.07 -9.83
N THR A 175 -23.36 -2.75 -8.68
CA THR A 175 -22.63 -2.34 -7.47
C THR A 175 -21.13 -2.30 -7.78
N PRO A 176 -20.46 -1.14 -7.62
CA PRO A 176 -19.09 -0.99 -8.04
C PRO A 176 -18.18 -1.86 -7.15
N ALA A 177 -17.40 -2.73 -7.78
CA ALA A 177 -16.43 -3.56 -7.09
C ALA A 177 -15.14 -2.75 -6.87
N PRO A 178 -14.52 -2.78 -5.67
CA PRO A 178 -13.24 -2.11 -5.45
C PRO A 178 -12.19 -2.53 -6.49
N LEU A 179 -11.46 -1.57 -7.09
CA LEU A 179 -10.37 -1.84 -8.06
C LEU A 179 -9.20 -2.61 -7.44
N SER A 180 -9.14 -2.53 -6.12
CA SER A 180 -8.34 -3.30 -5.20
C SER A 180 -8.86 -2.89 -3.84
N ALA A 181 -9.10 -3.82 -2.93
CA ALA A 181 -9.09 -3.44 -1.53
C ALA A 181 -7.65 -2.92 -1.28
N THR A 182 -7.43 -1.61 -1.20
CA THR A 182 -6.44 -1.17 -0.21
C THR A 182 -7.09 -1.60 1.08
N PRO A 183 -6.62 -2.66 1.74
CA PRO A 183 -7.20 -3.04 3.02
C PRO A 183 -7.15 -1.80 3.91
N ASP A 184 -8.11 -1.62 4.79
CA ASP A 184 -7.85 -0.72 5.91
C ASP A 184 -6.68 -1.33 6.69
N LEU A 185 -5.50 -0.77 6.41
CA LEU A 185 -4.26 -1.25 6.99
C LEU A 185 -4.33 -1.01 8.50
N PRO A 186 -3.94 -2.01 9.30
CA PRO A 186 -3.96 -1.88 10.75
C PRO A 186 -3.03 -0.74 11.19
N THR A 187 -3.39 -0.06 12.27
CA THR A 187 -2.48 0.88 12.92
C THR A 187 -1.32 0.12 13.55
N PHE A 188 -0.11 0.68 13.50
CA PHE A 188 1.04 0.06 14.16
C PHE A 188 0.79 -0.11 15.67
N PRO A 189 0.97 -1.32 16.24
CA PRO A 189 0.63 -1.61 17.63
C PRO A 189 1.72 -1.09 18.58
N VAL A 190 1.77 0.22 18.81
CA VAL A 190 2.77 0.86 19.69
C VAL A 190 2.75 0.33 21.13
N TRP A 191 1.59 -0.12 21.60
CA TRP A 191 1.40 -0.72 22.92
C TRP A 191 2.06 -2.10 23.08
N ALA A 192 2.50 -2.73 21.98
CA ALA A 192 3.25 -3.98 22.03
C ALA A 192 4.72 -3.76 22.42
N PHE A 193 5.23 -2.53 22.35
CA PHE A 193 6.56 -2.22 22.86
C PHE A 193 6.57 -2.14 24.40
N PRO A 194 7.74 -2.35 25.04
CA PRO A 194 7.93 -1.97 26.44
C PRO A 194 7.59 -0.49 26.64
N ASP A 195 7.01 -0.15 27.80
CA ASP A 195 6.40 1.17 28.07
C ASP A 195 7.29 2.35 27.63
N TRP A 196 8.56 2.35 28.03
CA TRP A 196 9.50 3.44 27.71
C TRP A 196 9.73 3.62 26.20
N LEU A 197 9.66 2.55 25.43
CA LEU A 197 9.87 2.57 23.98
C LEU A 197 8.56 2.91 23.27
N GLY A 198 7.45 2.30 23.68
CA GLY A 198 6.12 2.57 23.14
C GLY A 198 5.71 4.02 23.34
N GLU A 199 5.94 4.57 24.53
CA GLU A 199 5.68 5.97 24.87
C GLU A 199 6.52 6.92 23.99
N TYR A 200 7.82 6.67 23.84
CA TYR A 200 8.67 7.50 22.98
C TYR A 200 8.26 7.41 21.51
N VAL A 201 7.96 6.21 20.99
CA VAL A 201 7.49 6.02 19.61
C VAL A 201 6.19 6.80 19.36
N ALA A 202 5.21 6.69 20.27
CA ALA A 202 3.95 7.39 20.17
C ALA A 202 4.11 8.92 20.21
N ARG A 203 4.85 9.44 21.21
CA ARG A 203 5.08 10.89 21.34
C ARG A 203 5.93 11.44 20.20
N LEU A 204 6.91 10.69 19.70
CA LEU A 204 7.68 11.12 18.54
C LEU A 204 6.78 11.23 17.32
N ALA A 205 5.97 10.22 17.03
CA ALA A 205 5.04 10.22 15.90
C ALA A 205 4.03 11.38 15.98
N GLU A 206 3.52 11.67 17.17
CA GLU A 206 2.65 12.82 17.45
C GLU A 206 3.36 14.15 17.16
N VAL A 207 4.55 14.39 17.73
CA VAL A 207 5.29 15.65 17.51
C VAL A 207 5.72 15.83 16.07
N THR A 208 6.19 14.76 15.43
CA THR A 208 6.60 14.83 14.03
C THR A 208 5.41 14.79 13.09
N GLN A 209 4.18 14.53 13.57
CA GLN A 209 2.97 14.41 12.75
C GLN A 209 3.19 13.42 11.60
N THR A 210 3.71 12.24 11.98
CA THR A 210 4.00 11.10 11.09
C THR A 210 3.28 9.85 11.58
N PRO A 211 3.03 8.85 10.73
CA PRO A 211 2.51 7.57 11.19
C PRO A 211 3.41 6.94 12.26
N ALA A 212 2.81 6.34 13.29
CA ALA A 212 3.54 5.66 14.37
C ALA A 212 4.45 4.54 13.85
N ASP A 213 4.03 3.93 12.75
CA ASP A 213 4.66 2.86 11.99
C ASP A 213 6.09 3.22 11.56
N LEU A 214 6.35 4.49 11.24
CA LEU A 214 7.67 4.98 10.85
C LEU A 214 8.63 4.92 12.04
N ALA A 215 8.22 5.48 13.19
CA ALA A 215 9.03 5.45 14.41
C ALA A 215 9.12 4.01 14.97
N GLY A 216 8.04 3.24 14.96
CA GLY A 216 8.00 1.86 15.44
C GLY A 216 8.87 0.91 14.62
N SER A 217 8.87 1.03 13.30
CA SER A 217 9.74 0.21 12.44
C SER A 217 11.22 0.58 12.63
N LEU A 218 11.53 1.87 12.78
CA LEU A 218 12.89 2.31 13.10
C LEU A 218 13.32 1.89 14.51
N ALA A 219 12.40 1.80 15.47
CA ALA A 219 12.68 1.29 16.81
C ALA A 219 13.17 -0.16 16.75
N LEU A 220 12.48 -1.02 16.01
CA LEU A 220 12.89 -2.40 15.79
C LEU A 220 14.25 -2.50 15.09
N ALA A 221 14.52 -1.64 14.10
CA ALA A 221 15.83 -1.58 13.46
C ALA A 221 16.93 -1.14 14.44
N VAL A 222 16.68 -0.15 15.29
CA VAL A 222 17.62 0.31 16.33
C VAL A 222 17.92 -0.80 17.34
N LEU A 223 16.91 -1.56 17.78
CA LEU A 223 17.11 -2.73 18.62
C LEU A 223 17.95 -3.81 17.90
N GLY A 224 17.69 -4.02 16.60
CA GLY A 224 18.47 -4.92 15.76
C GLY A 224 19.93 -4.49 15.57
N VAL A 225 20.25 -3.19 15.60
CA VAL A 225 21.64 -2.70 15.62
C VAL A 225 22.33 -3.08 16.94
N ALA A 226 21.61 -3.01 18.06
CA ALA A 226 22.19 -3.36 19.36
C ALA A 226 22.42 -4.88 19.50
N ALA A 227 21.46 -5.70 19.06
CA ALA A 227 21.45 -7.15 19.33
C ALA A 227 22.04 -8.01 18.21
N GLY A 228 22.03 -7.54 16.96
CA GLY A 228 22.49 -8.30 15.79
C GLY A 228 23.89 -8.89 15.98
N GLY A 229 23.98 -10.21 15.84
CA GLY A 229 25.23 -10.98 16.00
C GLY A 229 25.69 -11.20 17.45
N LYS A 230 25.07 -10.53 18.43
CA LYS A 230 25.33 -10.72 19.87
C LYS A 230 24.28 -11.56 20.56
N VAL A 231 23.05 -11.57 20.05
CA VAL A 231 21.97 -12.37 20.61
C VAL A 231 21.26 -13.13 19.50
N TRP A 232 20.97 -14.39 19.79
CA TRP A 232 20.18 -15.32 18.99
C TRP A 232 18.95 -15.75 19.79
N VAL A 233 17.95 -16.29 19.11
CA VAL A 233 16.75 -16.85 19.76
C VAL A 233 16.54 -18.28 19.30
N GLN A 234 16.34 -19.18 20.25
CA GLN A 234 16.00 -20.57 19.99
C GLN A 234 14.52 -20.70 19.68
N GLY A 235 14.18 -20.98 18.42
CA GLY A 235 12.84 -21.39 18.03
C GLY A 235 12.58 -22.88 18.30
N PRO A 236 11.37 -23.38 17.96
CA PRO A 236 10.99 -24.76 18.22
C PRO A 236 11.90 -25.81 17.56
N ALA A 237 12.46 -25.52 16.38
CA ALA A 237 13.29 -26.48 15.64
C ALA A 237 14.58 -25.89 15.05
N TRP A 238 14.77 -24.57 15.10
CA TRP A 238 15.96 -23.89 14.58
C TRP A 238 16.25 -22.63 15.40
N THR A 239 17.38 -21.99 15.15
CA THR A 239 17.80 -20.74 15.81
C THR A 239 17.72 -19.58 14.83
N GLU A 240 17.31 -18.41 15.30
CA GLU A 240 17.22 -17.17 14.52
C GLU A 240 18.15 -16.08 15.09
N PRO A 241 18.87 -15.33 14.26
CA PRO A 241 19.62 -14.15 14.71
C PRO A 241 18.68 -12.95 14.90
N THR A 242 18.99 -12.05 15.83
CA THR A 242 18.09 -10.93 16.21
C THR A 242 18.09 -9.73 15.24
N ASN A 243 18.72 -9.84 14.07
CA ASN A 243 18.71 -8.78 13.06
C ASN A 243 17.41 -8.79 12.25
N LEU A 244 16.96 -7.60 11.82
CA LEU A 244 15.72 -7.41 11.06
C LEU A 244 15.94 -6.60 9.79
N PHE A 245 15.10 -6.83 8.79
CA PHE A 245 15.12 -6.13 7.51
C PHE A 245 13.83 -5.30 7.37
N MET A 246 13.88 -4.03 7.79
CA MET A 246 12.71 -3.15 7.82
C MET A 246 12.64 -2.27 6.56
N LEU A 247 11.45 -2.18 5.97
CA LEU A 247 11.17 -1.28 4.84
C LEU A 247 9.92 -0.44 5.09
N VAL A 248 10.09 0.84 5.38
CA VAL A 248 9.00 1.81 5.51
C VAL A 248 8.83 2.58 4.21
N VAL A 249 7.63 2.62 3.65
CA VAL A 249 7.33 3.23 2.36
C VAL A 249 6.38 4.39 2.56
N LEU A 250 6.88 5.60 2.36
CA LEU A 250 6.13 6.83 2.58
C LEU A 250 6.42 7.86 1.48
N PRO A 251 5.40 8.58 0.98
CA PRO A 251 5.58 9.66 0.01
C PRO A 251 6.55 10.75 0.51
N PRO A 252 7.15 11.54 -0.40
CA PRO A 252 7.93 12.73 -0.02
C PRO A 252 7.15 13.67 0.91
N GLY A 253 7.85 14.43 1.76
CA GLY A 253 7.21 15.38 2.69
C GLY A 253 6.69 14.78 4.00
N ASN A 254 6.89 13.48 4.23
CA ASN A 254 6.48 12.77 5.46
C ASN A 254 7.49 12.85 6.63
N ARG A 255 8.35 13.88 6.68
CA ARG A 255 9.32 14.12 7.78
C ARG A 255 10.18 12.89 8.16
N LYS A 256 10.43 12.00 7.18
CA LYS A 256 11.20 10.75 7.36
C LYS A 256 12.56 11.00 8.00
N SER A 257 13.29 11.99 7.49
CA SER A 257 14.63 12.35 7.97
C SER A 257 14.62 12.85 9.42
N GLU A 258 13.56 13.54 9.86
CA GLU A 258 13.45 14.00 11.26
C GLU A 258 13.22 12.81 12.21
N VAL A 259 12.28 11.92 11.89
CA VAL A 259 12.04 10.72 12.71
C VAL A 259 13.30 9.85 12.74
N TYR A 260 13.93 9.63 11.59
CA TYR A 260 15.21 8.90 11.48
C TYR A 260 16.30 9.48 12.39
N LYS A 261 16.49 10.80 12.37
CA LYS A 261 17.49 11.48 13.21
C LYS A 261 17.22 11.25 14.70
N HIS A 262 15.96 11.38 15.13
CA HIS A 262 15.57 11.16 16.52
C HIS A 262 15.73 9.70 16.97
N MET A 263 15.36 8.75 16.13
CA MET A 263 15.47 7.32 16.43
C MET A 263 16.93 6.83 16.45
N THR A 264 17.79 7.35 15.57
CA THR A 264 19.19 6.90 15.49
C THR A 264 20.16 7.64 16.41
N ALA A 265 19.73 8.73 17.07
CA ALA A 265 20.59 9.50 17.95
C ALA A 265 21.27 8.67 19.08
N PRO A 266 20.59 7.73 19.77
CA PRO A 266 21.21 6.97 20.85
C PRO A 266 22.27 5.96 20.38
N ILE A 267 22.12 5.38 19.18
CA ILE A 267 23.12 4.45 18.63
C ILE A 267 24.38 5.20 18.18
N ARG A 268 24.25 6.43 17.65
CA ARG A 268 25.41 7.31 17.36
C ARG A 268 26.14 7.72 18.64
N ALA A 269 25.38 8.00 19.71
CA ALA A 269 25.96 8.31 21.02
C ALA A 269 26.69 7.10 21.61
N ALA A 270 26.12 5.89 21.51
CA ALA A 270 26.77 4.66 21.96
C ALA A 270 28.03 4.35 21.14
N GLU A 271 27.98 4.49 19.81
CA GLU A 271 29.15 4.34 18.93
C GLU A 271 30.27 5.28 19.35
N SER A 272 29.98 6.55 19.61
CA SER A 272 30.98 7.52 20.08
C SER A 272 31.65 7.06 21.38
N VAL A 273 30.89 6.51 22.34
CA VAL A 273 31.45 5.95 23.58
C VAL A 273 32.36 4.75 23.29
N LEU A 274 31.95 3.85 22.41
CA LEU A 274 32.74 2.68 22.02
C LEU A 274 34.05 3.09 21.33
N VAL A 275 34.01 4.08 20.44
CA VAL A 275 35.19 4.64 19.78
C VAL A 275 36.16 5.21 20.81
N GLU A 276 35.69 6.03 21.75
CA GLU A 276 36.55 6.56 22.82
C GLU A 276 37.16 5.45 23.70
N GLN A 277 36.39 4.41 24.02
CA GLN A 277 36.87 3.25 24.79
C GLN A 277 37.91 2.41 24.02
N ALA A 278 37.78 2.31 22.70
CA ALA A 278 38.69 1.53 21.87
C ALA A 278 40.01 2.25 21.57
N LYS A 279 40.05 3.58 21.62
CA LYS A 279 41.25 4.39 21.29
C LYS A 279 42.55 3.91 21.98
N PRO A 280 42.60 3.67 23.30
CA PRO A 280 43.83 3.23 23.95
C PRO A 280 44.28 1.85 23.46
N VAL A 281 43.34 0.92 23.30
CA VAL A 281 43.59 -0.45 22.85
C VAL A 281 44.10 -0.46 21.41
N ILE A 282 43.48 0.34 20.52
CA ILE A 282 43.92 0.49 19.13
C ILE A 282 45.31 1.11 19.08
N ALA A 283 45.57 2.16 19.87
CA ALA A 283 46.89 2.80 19.91
C ALA A 283 47.99 1.82 20.37
N GLU A 284 47.74 1.04 21.41
CA GLU A 284 48.64 -0.01 21.89
C GLU A 284 48.88 -1.08 20.82
N ALA A 285 47.82 -1.58 20.18
CA ALA A 285 47.93 -2.58 19.12
C ALA A 285 48.70 -2.07 17.89
N VAL A 286 48.50 -0.80 17.51
CA VAL A 286 49.27 -0.16 16.43
C VAL A 286 50.76 -0.10 16.76
N ILE A 287 51.11 0.25 18.01
CA ILE A 287 52.50 0.26 18.47
C ILE A 287 53.08 -1.16 18.48
N ALA A 288 52.36 -2.13 19.06
CA ALA A 288 52.79 -3.52 19.12
C ALA A 288 53.05 -4.11 17.72
N ARG A 289 52.14 -3.85 16.77
CA ARG A 289 52.31 -4.28 15.38
C ARG A 289 53.52 -3.64 14.71
N ARG A 290 53.75 -2.33 14.90
CA ARG A 290 54.96 -1.65 14.37
C ARG A 290 56.25 -2.22 14.95
N VAL A 291 56.24 -2.59 16.23
CA VAL A 291 57.39 -3.25 16.88
C VAL A 291 57.62 -4.64 16.28
N ALA A 292 56.57 -5.43 16.10
CA ALA A 292 56.65 -6.75 15.47
C ALA A 292 57.14 -6.65 14.01
N GLU A 293 56.67 -5.65 13.26
CA GLU A 293 57.09 -5.39 11.87
C GLU A 293 58.58 -5.04 11.80
N ALA A 294 59.05 -4.12 12.65
CA ALA A 294 60.46 -3.77 12.73
C ALA A 294 61.35 -4.96 13.15
N HIS A 295 60.84 -5.82 14.04
CA HIS A 295 61.56 -7.03 14.45
C HIS A 295 61.66 -8.04 13.30
N ALA A 296 60.55 -8.35 12.62
CA ALA A 296 60.50 -9.25 11.47
C ALA A 296 61.43 -8.79 10.34
N GLU A 297 61.39 -7.50 9.97
CA GLU A 297 62.31 -6.96 8.97
C GLU A 297 63.78 -7.09 9.38
N LYS A 298 64.11 -6.88 10.66
CA LYS A 298 65.47 -6.98 11.17
C LYS A 298 65.98 -8.43 11.09
N THR A 299 65.18 -9.39 11.53
CA THR A 299 65.53 -10.82 11.52
C THR A 299 65.60 -11.37 10.10
N GLU A 300 64.73 -10.92 9.20
CA GLU A 300 64.77 -11.30 7.78
C GLU A 300 66.05 -10.79 7.09
N LYS A 301 66.45 -9.54 7.35
CA LYS A 301 67.72 -9.00 6.86
C LYS A 301 68.92 -9.78 7.41
N ALA A 302 68.88 -10.15 8.70
CA ALA A 302 69.94 -10.96 9.32
C ALA A 302 70.06 -12.34 8.63
N ALA A 303 68.93 -13.03 8.41
CA ALA A 303 68.89 -14.30 7.70
C ALA A 303 69.41 -14.21 6.26
N ALA A 304 69.07 -13.13 5.55
CA ALA A 304 69.57 -12.88 4.19
C ALA A 304 71.09 -12.59 4.12
N SER A 305 71.67 -12.08 5.21
CA SER A 305 73.08 -11.69 5.30
C SER A 305 74.00 -12.75 5.95
N ALA A 306 73.45 -13.89 6.39
CA ALA A 306 74.19 -14.93 7.08
C ALA A 306 75.25 -15.59 6.17
N ILE A 307 76.44 -15.84 6.74
CA ILE A 307 77.64 -16.21 5.98
C ILE A 307 77.93 -17.72 5.97
N ASP A 308 77.34 -18.47 6.89
CA ASP A 308 77.47 -19.93 6.98
C ASP A 308 76.12 -20.61 7.22
N ALA A 309 76.04 -21.91 6.88
CA ALA A 309 74.79 -22.68 6.90
C ALA A 309 74.17 -22.83 8.30
N THR A 310 74.98 -22.77 9.37
CA THR A 310 74.48 -22.93 10.75
C THR A 310 73.86 -21.62 11.22
N GLN A 311 74.53 -20.49 10.95
CA GLN A 311 74.00 -19.15 11.21
C GLN A 311 72.76 -18.86 10.38
N GLN A 312 72.74 -19.30 9.11
CA GLN A 312 71.59 -19.13 8.24
C GLN A 312 70.36 -19.88 8.75
N ALA A 313 70.53 -21.13 9.22
CA ALA A 313 69.43 -21.91 9.78
C ALA A 313 68.84 -21.28 11.06
N ALA A 314 69.69 -20.82 11.98
CA ALA A 314 69.24 -20.16 13.20
C ALA A 314 68.55 -18.81 12.93
N ALA A 315 69.10 -18.00 12.03
CA ALA A 315 68.51 -16.71 11.66
C ALA A 315 67.18 -16.87 10.90
N LEU A 316 67.02 -17.95 10.12
CA LEU A 316 65.76 -18.25 9.43
C LEU A 316 64.65 -18.66 10.42
N ASP A 317 64.99 -19.44 11.45
CA ASP A 317 64.05 -19.82 12.51
C ASP A 317 63.58 -18.59 13.31
N GLU A 318 64.51 -17.70 13.66
CA GLU A 318 64.20 -16.43 14.33
C GLU A 318 63.34 -15.53 13.43
N ALA A 319 63.67 -15.41 12.14
CA ALA A 319 62.87 -14.63 11.18
C ALA A 319 61.46 -15.20 10.99
N THR A 320 61.33 -16.52 10.96
CA THR A 320 60.03 -17.20 10.87
C THR A 320 59.19 -16.91 12.11
N THR A 321 59.80 -17.00 13.30
CA THR A 321 59.14 -16.69 14.57
C THR A 321 58.69 -15.24 14.64
N ALA A 322 59.54 -14.29 14.23
CA ALA A 322 59.21 -12.87 14.19
C ALA A 322 58.08 -12.56 13.18
N ARG A 323 58.07 -13.25 12.02
CA ARG A 323 57.00 -13.13 11.02
C ARG A 323 55.67 -13.66 11.55
N LEU A 324 55.67 -14.81 12.23
CA LEU A 324 54.46 -15.35 12.87
C LEU A 324 53.92 -14.40 13.94
N ALA A 325 54.79 -13.80 14.76
CA ALA A 325 54.40 -12.81 15.75
C ALA A 325 53.81 -11.53 15.12
N LEU A 326 54.32 -11.09 13.96
CA LEU A 326 53.72 -9.99 13.20
C LEU A 326 52.33 -10.35 12.66
N ASP A 327 52.15 -11.57 12.15
CA ASP A 327 50.86 -12.03 11.63
C ASP A 327 49.80 -12.13 12.76
N GLU A 328 50.21 -12.50 13.97
CA GLU A 328 49.34 -12.49 15.17
C GLU A 328 49.05 -11.07 15.71
N ALA A 329 49.94 -10.11 15.46
CA ALA A 329 49.80 -8.72 15.89
C ALA A 329 48.75 -7.95 15.05
N THR A 330 47.47 -8.24 15.32
CA THR A 330 46.33 -7.60 14.65
C THR A 330 45.96 -6.27 15.33
N VAL A 331 45.54 -5.29 14.52
CA VAL A 331 45.01 -4.01 15.01
C VAL A 331 43.49 -4.09 14.94
N PRO A 332 42.77 -3.96 16.07
CA PRO A 332 41.31 -3.91 16.06
C PRO A 332 40.80 -2.76 15.19
N ALA A 333 39.72 -2.99 14.45
CA ALA A 333 39.06 -1.91 13.73
C ALA A 333 38.41 -0.93 14.71
N GLU A 334 38.30 0.34 14.31
CA GLU A 334 37.52 1.32 15.05
C GLU A 334 36.04 0.88 15.08
N PRO A 335 35.36 0.93 16.23
CA PRO A 335 33.95 0.54 16.32
C PRO A 335 33.07 1.37 15.39
N CYS A 336 32.28 0.69 14.55
CA CYS A 336 31.31 1.30 13.66
C CYS A 336 30.07 0.41 13.60
N LEU A 337 28.94 0.91 14.08
CA LEU A 337 27.71 0.13 14.26
C LEU A 337 26.85 0.11 12.99
N PHE A 338 26.87 1.18 12.19
CA PHE A 338 26.03 1.30 11.00
C PHE A 338 26.51 2.35 10.00
N SER A 339 25.95 2.32 8.79
CA SER A 339 26.09 3.33 7.74
C SER A 339 24.73 3.62 7.07
N ASP A 340 24.61 4.74 6.38
CA ASP A 340 23.42 5.15 5.62
C ASP A 340 23.51 4.91 4.11
N ASP A 341 24.72 4.67 3.57
CA ASP A 341 24.98 4.61 2.12
C ASP A 341 26.02 3.54 1.69
N ALA A 342 26.43 2.63 2.58
CA ALA A 342 27.45 1.63 2.28
C ALA A 342 27.15 0.82 1.00
N THR A 343 28.13 0.76 0.08
CA THR A 343 28.08 -0.15 -1.07
C THR A 343 28.18 -1.61 -0.64
N VAL A 344 27.83 -2.57 -1.51
CA VAL A 344 27.90 -4.01 -1.20
C VAL A 344 29.34 -4.44 -0.84
N GLU A 345 30.34 -3.89 -1.51
CA GLU A 345 31.76 -4.14 -1.25
C GLU A 345 32.19 -3.57 0.10
N ARG A 346 31.73 -2.35 0.42
CA ARG A 346 32.05 -1.71 1.70
C ARG A 346 31.33 -2.39 2.86
N LEU A 347 30.08 -2.82 2.66
CA LEU A 347 29.30 -3.63 3.61
C LEU A 347 30.04 -4.92 3.98
N THR A 348 30.62 -5.62 3.00
CA THR A 348 31.41 -6.84 3.23
C THR A 348 32.66 -6.56 4.08
N SER A 349 33.31 -5.42 3.83
CA SER A 349 34.47 -4.98 4.63
C SER A 349 34.08 -4.65 6.06
N HIS A 350 33.00 -3.88 6.24
CA HIS A 350 32.48 -3.54 7.54
C HIS A 350 32.06 -4.77 8.35
N LEU A 351 31.41 -5.76 7.73
CA LEU A 351 31.08 -7.00 8.41
C LEU A 351 32.34 -7.70 8.97
N SER A 352 33.41 -7.79 8.18
CA SER A 352 34.67 -8.39 8.64
C SER A 352 35.31 -7.57 9.78
N GLU A 353 35.42 -6.25 9.57
CA GLU A 353 36.00 -5.30 10.54
C GLU A 353 35.25 -5.28 11.88
N GLN A 354 33.94 -5.51 11.86
CA GLN A 354 33.05 -5.38 13.03
C GLN A 354 32.63 -6.73 13.63
N GLY A 355 33.36 -7.81 13.32
CA GLY A 355 33.16 -9.13 13.94
C GLY A 355 31.90 -9.85 13.46
N GLY A 356 31.54 -9.66 12.19
CA GLY A 356 30.40 -10.30 11.53
C GLY A 356 29.06 -9.60 11.70
N ARG A 357 29.02 -8.39 12.24
CA ARG A 357 27.77 -7.64 12.46
C ARG A 357 27.84 -6.24 11.87
N PHE A 358 26.78 -5.80 11.20
CA PHE A 358 26.67 -4.44 10.70
C PHE A 358 25.22 -4.03 10.47
N ALA A 359 24.97 -2.76 10.23
CA ALA A 359 23.65 -2.28 9.88
C ALA A 359 23.68 -1.21 8.77
N ILE A 360 22.62 -1.19 7.96
CA ILE A 360 22.35 -0.11 7.01
C ILE A 360 21.03 0.55 7.43
N LEU A 361 21.13 1.77 7.94
CA LEU A 361 19.97 2.57 8.32
C LEU A 361 19.94 3.81 7.44
N SER A 362 18.92 3.94 6.59
CA SER A 362 18.84 5.05 5.66
C SER A 362 17.44 5.69 5.67
N PRO A 363 17.35 7.03 5.77
CA PRO A 363 16.08 7.74 5.56
C PRO A 363 15.68 7.75 4.06
N GLU A 364 16.53 7.20 3.19
CA GLU A 364 16.34 7.11 1.75
C GLU A 364 16.55 5.67 1.22
N GLY A 365 15.86 5.31 0.15
CA GLY A 365 15.86 3.93 -0.38
C GLY A 365 17.06 3.57 -1.25
N GLU A 366 18.18 4.29 -1.15
CA GLU A 366 19.27 4.19 -2.11
C GLU A 366 19.97 2.83 -2.10
N VAL A 367 19.98 2.12 -0.96
CA VAL A 367 20.57 0.78 -0.81
C VAL A 367 20.04 -0.22 -1.85
N PHE A 368 18.75 -0.17 -2.20
CA PHE A 368 18.19 -1.08 -3.21
C PHE A 368 18.66 -0.72 -4.62
N SER A 369 18.89 0.57 -4.90
CA SER A 369 19.46 1.00 -6.17
C SER A 369 20.94 0.63 -6.28
N ILE A 370 21.69 0.74 -5.18
CA ILE A 370 23.09 0.30 -5.07
C ILE A 370 23.18 -1.20 -5.31
N ALA A 371 22.37 -1.97 -4.58
CA ALA A 371 22.39 -3.43 -4.63
C ALA A 371 21.88 -3.96 -5.98
N ALA A 372 21.00 -3.24 -6.69
CA ALA A 372 20.62 -3.51 -8.08
C ALA A 372 21.74 -3.26 -9.11
N GLY A 373 22.93 -2.85 -8.69
CA GLY A 373 24.09 -2.72 -9.55
C GLY A 373 24.31 -1.32 -10.14
N ARG A 374 23.75 -0.26 -9.54
CA ARG A 374 23.98 1.14 -9.96
C ARG A 374 25.47 1.50 -10.07
N TYR A 375 26.34 0.83 -9.31
CA TYR A 375 27.79 1.06 -9.32
C TYR A 375 28.62 -0.13 -9.84
N SER A 376 28.16 -1.37 -9.65
CA SER A 376 28.90 -2.60 -10.03
C SER A 376 28.52 -3.17 -11.40
N GLY A 377 27.46 -2.66 -12.04
CA GLY A 377 26.95 -3.14 -13.33
C GLY A 377 26.23 -4.50 -13.29
N ALA A 378 26.29 -5.22 -12.15
CA ALA A 378 25.57 -6.47 -11.92
C ALA A 378 24.99 -6.50 -10.49
N PRO A 379 23.75 -6.98 -10.31
CA PRO A 379 23.15 -7.09 -8.99
C PRO A 379 23.89 -8.13 -8.11
N ASN A 380 24.25 -7.77 -6.88
CA ASN A 380 24.91 -8.69 -5.93
C ASN A 380 24.24 -8.60 -4.55
N PHE A 381 23.50 -9.64 -4.17
CA PHE A 381 22.68 -9.68 -2.96
C PHE A 381 23.08 -10.79 -1.98
N ALA A 382 24.12 -11.56 -2.28
CA ALA A 382 24.53 -12.71 -1.47
C ALA A 382 24.83 -12.30 -0.03
N VAL A 383 25.48 -11.15 0.15
CA VAL A 383 25.83 -10.58 1.46
C VAL A 383 24.59 -10.25 2.28
N LEU A 384 23.56 -9.64 1.68
CA LEU A 384 22.31 -9.34 2.39
C LEU A 384 21.54 -10.61 2.74
N LYS A 385 21.54 -11.61 1.85
CA LYS A 385 20.89 -12.90 2.10
C LYS A 385 21.52 -13.63 3.30
N SER A 386 22.84 -13.77 3.28
CA SER A 386 23.60 -14.43 4.35
C SER A 386 23.54 -13.60 5.64
N GLY A 387 23.65 -12.27 5.53
CA GLY A 387 23.45 -11.31 6.61
C GLY A 387 22.09 -11.39 7.28
N HIS A 388 21.01 -11.64 6.53
CA HIS A 388 19.69 -11.87 7.10
C HIS A 388 19.63 -13.19 7.89
N ALA A 389 20.26 -14.25 7.36
CA ALA A 389 20.17 -15.59 7.90
C ALA A 389 21.15 -15.87 9.05
N GLY A 390 22.20 -15.06 9.24
CA GLY A 390 23.24 -15.35 10.22
C GLY A 390 24.25 -16.38 9.72
N GLU A 391 24.37 -16.56 8.40
CA GLU A 391 25.19 -17.62 7.81
C GLU A 391 26.69 -17.29 7.86
N GLU A 392 27.51 -18.34 7.87
CA GLU A 392 28.94 -18.22 7.67
C GLU A 392 29.24 -17.63 6.28
N MET A 393 30.16 -16.67 6.23
CA MET A 393 30.64 -16.10 4.98
C MET A 393 32.15 -16.26 4.85
N ARG A 394 32.59 -16.55 3.62
CA ARG A 394 33.99 -16.56 3.24
C ARG A 394 34.23 -15.52 2.16
N ILE A 395 35.19 -14.63 2.39
CA ILE A 395 35.50 -13.52 1.51
C ILE A 395 36.89 -13.74 0.94
N ASP A 396 36.94 -14.15 -0.32
CA ASP A 396 38.19 -14.28 -1.07
C ASP A 396 38.49 -12.96 -1.81
N ARG A 397 39.64 -12.37 -1.53
CA ARG A 397 40.13 -11.15 -2.19
C ARG A 397 41.45 -11.46 -2.90
N MET A 398 41.62 -10.97 -4.12
CA MET A 398 42.90 -11.06 -4.82
C MET A 398 44.02 -10.40 -4.01
N GLY A 399 45.07 -11.15 -3.70
CA GLY A 399 46.26 -10.63 -3.01
C GLY A 399 46.14 -10.46 -1.49
N ARG A 400 45.07 -10.96 -0.86
CA ARG A 400 44.93 -11.02 0.62
C ARG A 400 44.49 -12.42 1.06
N PRO A 401 44.84 -12.85 2.29
CA PRO A 401 44.31 -14.09 2.85
C PRO A 401 42.78 -14.03 2.93
N SER A 402 42.14 -15.19 2.74
CA SER A 402 40.70 -15.35 2.81
C SER A 402 40.19 -14.98 4.21
N GLU A 403 39.23 -14.06 4.28
CA GLU A 403 38.61 -13.65 5.55
C GLU A 403 37.35 -14.50 5.79
N ARG A 404 37.27 -15.15 6.97
CA ARG A 404 36.12 -15.98 7.37
C ARG A 404 35.32 -15.26 8.43
N ILE A 405 34.02 -15.09 8.18
CA ILE A 405 33.04 -14.53 9.10
C ILE A 405 32.16 -15.69 9.58
N PRO A 406 32.30 -16.15 10.84
CA PRO A 406 31.57 -17.32 11.33
C PRO A 406 30.04 -17.19 11.26
N ALA A 407 29.52 -15.98 11.48
CA ALA A 407 28.11 -15.67 11.32
C ALA A 407 27.96 -14.20 10.91
N ALA A 408 27.45 -13.95 9.70
CA ALA A 408 27.19 -12.61 9.21
C ALA A 408 25.78 -12.17 9.58
N THR A 409 25.63 -11.04 10.27
CA THR A 409 24.33 -10.47 10.67
C THR A 409 24.23 -9.03 10.20
N ILE A 410 23.15 -8.73 9.46
CA ILE A 410 22.88 -7.39 8.93
C ILE A 410 21.53 -6.92 9.39
N THR A 411 21.45 -5.72 9.95
CA THR A 411 20.16 -5.06 10.19
C THR A 411 19.91 -4.01 9.11
N LEU A 412 18.73 -4.03 8.49
CA LEU A 412 18.30 -2.98 7.56
C LEU A 412 17.16 -2.18 8.19
N GLY A 413 17.28 -0.85 8.13
CA GLY A 413 16.24 0.08 8.55
C GLY A 413 16.08 1.16 7.48
N ILE A 414 15.26 0.86 6.46
CA ILE A 414 15.21 1.68 5.25
C ILE A 414 13.86 2.38 5.14
N CYS A 415 13.91 3.70 4.91
CA CYS A 415 12.74 4.49 4.56
C CYS A 415 12.80 4.86 3.08
N THR A 416 11.74 4.56 2.32
CA THR A 416 11.72 4.74 0.87
C THR A 416 10.43 5.42 0.38
N GLN A 417 10.31 5.58 -0.92
CA GLN A 417 9.15 6.14 -1.61
C GLN A 417 8.33 5.02 -2.28
N PRO A 418 7.01 5.20 -2.51
CA PRO A 418 6.15 4.19 -3.14
C PRO A 418 6.69 3.66 -4.48
N GLY A 419 7.26 4.52 -5.33
CA GLY A 419 7.83 4.10 -6.61
C GLY A 419 9.07 3.19 -6.51
N VAL A 420 9.65 2.99 -5.32
CA VAL A 420 10.67 1.95 -5.12
C VAL A 420 10.03 0.57 -5.05
N LEU A 421 8.85 0.41 -4.41
CA LEU A 421 8.16 -0.89 -4.36
C LEU A 421 7.85 -1.42 -5.76
N THR A 422 7.31 -0.57 -6.65
CA THR A 422 7.03 -0.97 -8.04
C THR A 422 8.30 -1.42 -8.76
N ARG A 423 9.41 -0.69 -8.60
CA ARG A 423 10.71 -1.04 -9.20
C ARG A 423 11.31 -2.33 -8.64
N LEU A 424 11.01 -2.67 -7.38
CA LEU A 424 11.41 -3.95 -6.80
C LEU A 424 10.72 -5.12 -7.54
N GLY A 425 9.46 -4.95 -7.96
CA GLY A 425 8.74 -5.94 -8.78
C GLY A 425 9.24 -6.04 -10.22
N GLU A 426 9.71 -4.94 -10.79
CA GLU A 426 10.26 -4.89 -12.16
C GLU A 426 11.64 -5.56 -12.30
N THR A 427 12.28 -5.96 -11.20
CA THR A 427 13.61 -6.58 -11.19
C THR A 427 13.49 -8.05 -10.79
N PRO A 428 13.43 -9.00 -11.75
CA PRO A 428 13.21 -10.43 -11.48
C PRO A 428 14.20 -11.02 -10.48
N GLN A 429 15.43 -10.52 -10.44
CA GLN A 429 16.47 -10.98 -9.54
C GLN A 429 16.14 -10.77 -8.06
N PHE A 430 15.33 -9.76 -7.70
CA PHE A 430 14.93 -9.56 -6.29
C PHE A 430 13.98 -10.65 -5.79
N LEU A 431 13.08 -11.11 -6.66
CA LEU A 431 12.19 -12.25 -6.41
C LEU A 431 13.00 -13.55 -6.42
N GLU A 432 13.76 -13.81 -7.48
CA GLU A 432 14.51 -15.06 -7.68
C GLU A 432 15.59 -15.31 -6.60
N GLN A 433 16.20 -14.25 -6.07
CA GLN A 433 17.22 -14.36 -5.01
C GLN A 433 16.62 -14.25 -3.59
N GLY A 434 15.30 -14.10 -3.47
CA GLY A 434 14.57 -14.17 -2.21
C GLY A 434 14.75 -12.97 -1.26
N LEU A 435 15.14 -11.80 -1.77
CA LEU A 435 15.30 -10.61 -0.92
C LEU A 435 13.93 -10.07 -0.46
N LEU A 436 12.92 -10.10 -1.33
CA LEU A 436 11.58 -9.55 -1.03
C LEU A 436 10.90 -10.28 0.12
N GLY A 437 11.04 -11.61 0.19
CA GLY A 437 10.51 -12.40 1.30
C GLY A 437 11.19 -12.16 2.66
N ARG A 438 12.29 -11.41 2.71
CA ARG A 438 13.00 -11.07 3.96
C ARG A 438 12.62 -9.70 4.52
N LEU A 439 11.93 -8.86 3.75
CA LEU A 439 11.59 -7.50 4.16
C LEU A 439 10.31 -7.50 5.01
N LEU A 440 10.34 -6.79 6.14
CA LEU A 440 9.15 -6.42 6.89
C LEU A 440 8.63 -5.08 6.37
N TYR A 441 7.52 -5.13 5.65
CA TYR A 441 6.94 -3.99 4.94
C TYR A 441 6.05 -3.16 5.84
N SER A 442 6.25 -1.84 5.85
CA SER A 442 5.30 -0.88 6.40
C SER A 442 4.96 0.12 5.30
N VAL A 443 3.69 0.13 4.90
CA VAL A 443 3.11 0.99 3.84
C VAL A 443 2.00 1.89 4.43
N PRO A 444 2.31 2.73 5.44
CA PRO A 444 1.29 3.46 6.19
C PRO A 444 0.65 4.58 5.36
N LYS A 445 -0.57 4.98 5.74
CA LYS A 445 -1.25 6.14 5.18
C LYS A 445 -0.47 7.42 5.54
N SER A 446 -0.27 8.30 4.56
CA SER A 446 0.41 9.59 4.76
C SER A 446 -0.48 10.58 5.51
N LEU A 447 0.03 11.24 6.55
CA LEU A 447 -0.69 12.28 7.30
C LEU A 447 -0.66 13.67 6.64
N LEU A 448 -0.01 13.81 5.47
CA LEU A 448 -0.03 15.06 4.71
C LEU A 448 -1.47 15.51 4.42
N GLY A 449 -1.79 16.76 4.77
CA GLY A 449 -3.15 17.32 4.67
C GLY A 449 -3.98 17.22 5.95
N TYR A 450 -3.56 16.39 6.91
CA TYR A 450 -4.30 16.08 8.14
C TYR A 450 -3.48 16.33 9.42
N ARG A 451 -2.36 17.06 9.30
CA ARG A 451 -1.46 17.31 10.42
C ARG A 451 -2.00 18.39 11.34
N ASP A 452 -1.86 18.18 12.64
CA ASP A 452 -1.94 19.23 13.63
C ASP A 452 -0.75 20.20 13.46
N PRO A 453 -0.98 21.50 13.22
CA PRO A 453 0.09 22.48 13.10
C PRO A 453 0.77 22.80 14.44
N ASN A 454 0.19 22.43 15.59
CA ASN A 454 0.71 22.76 16.91
C ASN A 454 0.70 21.55 17.87
N PRO A 455 1.47 20.50 17.56
CA PRO A 455 1.55 19.33 18.44
C PRO A 455 2.23 19.69 19.76
N GLU A 456 1.83 19.02 20.84
CA GLU A 456 2.50 19.15 22.14
C GLU A 456 3.95 18.68 22.07
N PRO A 457 4.93 19.39 22.64
CA PRO A 457 6.32 18.92 22.66
C PRO A 457 6.47 17.62 23.46
N ILE A 458 7.48 16.81 23.10
CA ILE A 458 7.84 15.61 23.87
C ILE A 458 8.41 16.06 25.22
N PRO A 459 7.85 15.61 26.36
CA PRO A 459 8.46 15.82 27.67
C PRO A 459 9.94 15.35 27.70
N PRO A 460 10.88 16.15 28.26
CA PRO A 460 12.30 15.82 28.23
C PRO A 460 12.65 14.44 28.80
N HIS A 461 12.00 14.05 29.90
CA HIS A 461 12.25 12.77 30.56
C HIS A 461 11.97 11.54 29.67
N ILE A 462 11.03 11.62 28.74
CA ILE A 462 10.74 10.53 27.79
C ILE A 462 11.90 10.39 26.80
N THR A 463 12.39 11.51 26.28
CA THR A 463 13.56 11.54 25.38
C THR A 463 14.82 11.04 26.08
N ASP A 464 15.04 11.47 27.32
CA ASP A 464 16.19 11.07 28.13
C ASP A 464 16.14 9.57 28.46
N THR A 465 14.95 9.04 28.80
CA THR A 465 14.74 7.61 29.07
C THR A 465 15.02 6.76 27.83
N TYR A 466 14.47 7.14 26.67
CA TYR A 466 14.73 6.45 25.40
C TYR A 466 16.24 6.41 25.09
N ARG A 467 16.90 7.58 25.18
CA ARG A 467 18.34 7.68 24.92
C ARG A 467 19.15 6.81 25.89
N ALA A 468 18.88 6.91 27.19
CA ALA A 468 19.62 6.18 28.21
C ALA A 468 19.46 4.65 28.04
N ASN A 469 18.24 4.17 27.79
CA ASN A 469 17.96 2.73 27.70
C ASN A 469 18.55 2.11 26.42
N VAL A 470 18.43 2.77 25.27
CA VAL A 470 19.04 2.28 24.02
C VAL A 470 20.57 2.30 24.12
N THR A 471 21.17 3.39 24.63
CA THR A 471 22.62 3.45 24.81
C THR A 471 23.10 2.37 25.79
N ALA A 472 22.40 2.16 26.91
CA ALA A 472 22.73 1.09 27.85
C ALA A 472 22.62 -0.30 27.20
N LEU A 473 21.59 -0.55 26.39
CA LEU A 473 21.43 -1.81 25.67
C LEU A 473 22.61 -2.09 24.74
N VAL A 474 22.98 -1.11 23.89
CA VAL A 474 24.08 -1.24 22.93
C VAL A 474 25.39 -1.52 23.65
N LEU A 475 25.73 -0.74 24.69
CA LEU A 475 26.98 -0.90 25.41
C LEU A 475 27.04 -2.23 26.17
N SER A 476 25.93 -2.66 26.77
CA SER A 476 25.89 -3.91 27.53
C SER A 476 26.06 -5.14 26.61
N LEU A 477 25.37 -5.16 25.46
CA LEU A 477 25.50 -6.24 24.48
C LEU A 477 26.84 -6.22 23.74
N HIS A 478 27.44 -5.04 23.53
CA HIS A 478 28.78 -4.93 22.98
C HIS A 478 29.82 -5.61 23.88
N GLY A 479 29.66 -5.51 25.20
CA GLY A 479 30.54 -6.11 26.20
C GLY A 479 30.47 -7.63 26.33
N LEU A 480 29.51 -8.31 25.68
CA LEU A 480 29.46 -9.78 25.68
C LEU A 480 30.64 -10.36 24.89
N SER A 481 31.39 -11.29 25.51
CA SER A 481 32.48 -12.02 24.86
C SER A 481 31.96 -12.91 23.74
N ASP A 482 30.90 -13.66 24.03
CA ASP A 482 30.30 -14.66 23.17
C ASP A 482 28.82 -14.32 22.90
N PRO A 483 28.28 -14.69 21.73
CA PRO A 483 26.86 -14.53 21.46
C PRO A 483 26.01 -15.32 22.45
N ALA A 484 24.95 -14.71 22.96
CA ALA A 484 23.97 -15.37 23.83
C ALA A 484 22.79 -15.93 23.03
N THR A 485 22.19 -17.01 23.50
CA THR A 485 20.98 -17.59 22.91
C THR A 485 19.83 -17.52 23.89
N LEU A 486 18.81 -16.72 23.57
CA LEU A 486 17.58 -16.60 24.33
C LEU A 486 16.70 -17.82 24.13
N LEU A 487 16.12 -18.29 25.24
CA LEU A 487 15.12 -19.35 25.26
C LEU A 487 13.74 -18.76 25.56
N PHE A 488 12.69 -19.47 25.20
CA PHE A 488 11.33 -19.14 25.61
C PHE A 488 11.00 -19.77 26.97
N SER A 489 10.12 -19.13 27.74
CA SER A 489 9.41 -19.80 28.82
C SER A 489 8.53 -20.92 28.25
N PRO A 490 8.17 -21.98 29.01
CA PRO A 490 7.40 -23.11 28.48
C PRO A 490 6.09 -22.71 27.78
N ASP A 491 5.35 -21.75 28.35
CA ASP A 491 4.10 -21.27 27.75
C ASP A 491 4.34 -20.44 26.48
N ALA A 492 5.44 -19.68 26.43
CA ALA A 492 5.83 -18.92 25.23
C ALA A 492 6.33 -19.85 24.11
N GLU A 493 7.03 -20.94 24.46
CA GLU A 493 7.46 -21.96 23.51
C GLU A 493 6.24 -22.68 22.89
N ALA A 494 5.25 -23.04 23.72
CA ALA A 494 3.98 -23.59 23.25
C ALA A 494 3.25 -22.62 22.31
N ALA A 495 3.24 -21.32 22.61
CA ALA A 495 2.67 -20.29 21.75
C ALA A 495 3.45 -20.11 20.43
N ALA A 496 4.77 -20.23 20.44
CA ALA A 496 5.61 -20.20 19.24
C ALA A 496 5.33 -21.40 18.32
N LEU A 497 5.15 -22.59 18.90
CA LEU A 497 4.75 -23.79 18.14
C LEU A 497 3.32 -23.67 17.58
N ALA A 498 2.41 -23.07 18.34
CA ALA A 498 1.06 -22.78 17.87
C ALA A 498 1.08 -21.83 16.66
N LEU A 499 1.89 -20.76 16.71
CA LEU A 499 2.06 -19.83 15.59
C LEU A 499 2.54 -20.54 14.32
N LEU A 500 3.51 -21.46 14.44
CA LEU A 500 3.97 -22.28 13.32
C LEU A 500 2.81 -23.11 12.72
N THR A 501 2.06 -23.79 13.59
CA THR A 501 0.92 -24.65 13.20
C THR A 501 -0.21 -23.86 12.54
N GLU A 502 -0.50 -22.67 13.04
CA GLU A 502 -1.50 -21.74 12.49
C GLU A 502 -1.07 -21.15 11.14
N THR A 503 0.24 -20.96 10.94
CA THR A 503 0.77 -20.33 9.73
C THR A 503 0.74 -21.27 8.53
N GLU A 504 1.04 -22.56 8.69
CA GLU A 504 1.18 -23.47 7.54
C GLU A 504 -0.05 -23.61 6.62
N PRO A 505 -1.29 -23.72 7.14
CA PRO A 505 -2.48 -23.75 6.30
C PRO A 505 -2.65 -22.50 5.41
N ARG A 506 -2.05 -21.36 5.78
CA ARG A 506 -2.13 -20.09 5.04
C ARG A 506 -1.35 -20.11 3.72
N PHE A 507 -0.46 -21.08 3.50
CA PHE A 507 0.26 -21.25 2.24
C PHE A 507 -0.45 -22.16 1.24
N ARG A 508 -1.54 -22.82 1.64
CA ARG A 508 -2.23 -23.81 0.79
C ARG A 508 -2.78 -23.15 -0.49
N PRO A 509 -2.42 -23.64 -1.69
CA PRO A 509 -2.96 -23.11 -2.93
C PRO A 509 -4.50 -23.14 -2.96
N GLY A 510 -5.10 -22.04 -3.40
CA GLY A 510 -6.55 -21.91 -3.56
C GLY A 510 -7.35 -21.62 -2.29
N THR A 511 -6.78 -21.77 -1.09
CA THR A 511 -7.49 -21.52 0.19
C THR A 511 -6.73 -20.61 1.15
N GLY A 512 -5.40 -20.58 1.09
CA GLY A 512 -4.55 -19.82 1.99
C GLY A 512 -4.37 -18.38 1.55
N ASP A 513 -4.43 -17.44 2.49
CA ASP A 513 -4.31 -16.00 2.25
C ASP A 513 -2.86 -15.54 1.95
N LEU A 514 -1.87 -16.39 2.23
CA LEU A 514 -0.45 -16.16 1.91
C LEU A 514 0.06 -17.04 0.75
N ALA A 515 -0.83 -17.76 0.07
CA ALA A 515 -0.45 -18.73 -0.98
C ALA A 515 0.29 -18.12 -2.17
N HIS A 516 0.11 -16.83 -2.45
CA HIS A 516 0.76 -16.10 -3.55
C HIS A 516 2.07 -15.40 -3.13
N MET A 517 2.42 -15.46 -1.84
CA MET A 517 3.57 -14.79 -1.25
C MET A 517 4.29 -15.71 -0.25
N THR A 518 4.43 -16.99 -0.61
CA THR A 518 5.01 -18.03 0.27
C THR A 518 6.50 -17.80 0.56
N ASP A 519 7.20 -17.04 -0.28
CA ASP A 519 8.57 -16.59 -0.05
C ASP A 519 8.68 -15.67 1.19
N TRP A 520 7.72 -14.75 1.37
CA TRP A 520 7.59 -13.92 2.57
C TRP A 520 6.97 -14.70 3.73
N GLY A 521 5.86 -15.39 3.45
CA GLY A 521 5.13 -16.17 4.43
C GLY A 521 6.00 -17.18 5.16
N GLY A 522 6.88 -17.89 4.45
CA GLY A 522 7.83 -18.84 5.03
C GLY A 522 8.89 -18.22 5.95
N LYS A 523 9.01 -16.88 6.01
CA LYS A 523 9.90 -16.14 6.92
C LYS A 523 9.16 -15.48 8.09
N TYR A 524 7.83 -15.49 8.07
CA TYR A 524 6.99 -14.83 9.06
C TYR A 524 7.27 -15.29 10.50
N VAL A 525 7.25 -16.60 10.75
CA VAL A 525 7.46 -17.16 12.10
C VAL A 525 8.84 -16.76 12.62
N GLY A 526 9.88 -16.92 11.80
CA GLY A 526 11.25 -16.49 12.15
C GLY A 526 11.30 -15.02 12.53
N ALA A 527 10.66 -14.13 11.74
CA ALA A 527 10.60 -12.70 12.05
C ALA A 527 9.92 -12.41 13.40
N VAL A 528 8.83 -13.10 13.73
CA VAL A 528 8.13 -12.94 15.02
C VAL A 528 9.03 -13.37 16.19
N LEU A 529 9.79 -14.47 16.06
CA LEU A 529 10.74 -14.90 17.09
C LEU A 529 11.83 -13.85 17.32
N ARG A 530 12.36 -13.27 16.23
CA ARG A 530 13.37 -12.20 16.29
C ARG A 530 12.81 -10.95 16.99
N ILE A 531 11.58 -10.54 16.64
CA ILE A 531 10.91 -9.42 17.29
C ILE A 531 10.72 -9.71 18.79
N ALA A 532 10.28 -10.92 19.17
CA ALA A 532 10.11 -11.29 20.58
C ALA A 532 11.41 -11.16 21.39
N ALA A 533 12.53 -11.61 20.82
CA ALA A 533 13.84 -11.44 21.43
C ALA A 533 14.24 -9.95 21.57
N LEU A 534 13.99 -9.12 20.54
CA LEU A 534 14.28 -7.69 20.61
C LEU A 534 13.41 -6.96 21.66
N LEU A 535 12.12 -7.29 21.75
CA LEU A 535 11.23 -6.73 22.77
C LEU A 535 11.68 -7.13 24.18
N HIS A 536 12.04 -8.40 24.38
CA HIS A 536 12.56 -8.92 25.65
C HIS A 536 13.85 -8.20 26.08
N LEU A 537 14.77 -8.01 25.14
CA LEU A 537 16.00 -7.25 25.40
C LEU A 537 15.71 -5.79 25.70
N ALA A 538 14.74 -5.16 25.04
CA ALA A 538 14.33 -3.79 25.34
C ALA A 538 13.67 -3.66 26.72
N GLU A 539 12.93 -4.66 27.17
CA GLU A 539 12.33 -4.73 28.51
C GLU A 539 13.39 -4.97 29.61
N HIS A 540 14.44 -5.74 29.29
CA HIS A 540 15.48 -6.15 30.23
C HIS A 540 16.89 -5.74 29.78
N PHE A 541 17.06 -4.48 29.34
CA PHE A 541 18.22 -4.00 28.59
C PHE A 541 19.60 -4.07 29.27
N ARG A 542 19.68 -4.48 30.54
CA ARG A 542 20.95 -4.68 31.27
C ARG A 542 21.31 -6.14 31.54
N ALA A 543 20.37 -7.08 31.40
CA ALA A 543 20.58 -8.48 31.79
C ALA A 543 19.60 -9.47 31.10
N GLY A 544 18.95 -9.05 30.02
CA GLY A 544 17.88 -9.82 29.38
C GLY A 544 18.35 -11.12 28.75
N TRP A 545 19.62 -11.20 28.33
CA TRP A 545 20.21 -12.37 27.69
C TRP A 545 20.28 -13.62 28.59
N ASP A 546 20.18 -13.47 29.91
CA ASP A 546 20.18 -14.58 30.88
C ASP A 546 18.76 -14.96 31.37
N ARG A 547 17.71 -14.43 30.72
CA ARG A 547 16.31 -14.64 31.11
C ARG A 547 15.50 -15.21 29.96
N PRO A 548 14.53 -16.10 30.22
CA PRO A 548 13.65 -16.62 29.19
C PRO A 548 12.65 -15.55 28.72
N ILE A 549 12.31 -15.59 27.43
CA ILE A 549 11.27 -14.74 26.84
C ILE A 549 9.91 -15.16 27.38
N SER A 550 9.17 -14.20 27.94
CA SER A 550 7.86 -14.43 28.55
C SER A 550 6.76 -14.63 27.49
N LEU A 551 5.64 -15.25 27.88
CA LEU A 551 4.47 -15.38 27.02
C LEU A 551 3.93 -14.01 26.59
N ALA A 552 3.89 -13.04 27.52
CA ALA A 552 3.41 -11.68 27.24
C ALA A 552 4.27 -10.99 26.17
N THR A 553 5.60 -11.09 26.30
CA THR A 553 6.54 -10.52 25.32
C THR A 553 6.37 -11.19 23.94
N PHE A 554 6.16 -12.51 23.90
CA PHE A 554 5.88 -13.22 22.66
C PHE A 554 4.54 -12.80 22.01
N GLN A 555 3.48 -12.65 22.81
CA GLN A 555 2.18 -12.17 22.32
C GLN A 555 2.25 -10.75 21.75
N ASN A 556 3.04 -9.87 22.36
CA ASN A 556 3.32 -8.53 21.83
C ASN A 556 4.06 -8.61 20.49
N ALA A 557 5.07 -9.47 20.37
CA ALA A 557 5.76 -9.68 19.10
C ALA A 557 4.84 -10.24 18.01
N ARG A 558 3.94 -11.16 18.36
CA ARG A 558 2.92 -11.69 17.43
C ARG A 558 2.02 -10.58 16.89
N GLN A 559 1.55 -9.64 17.72
CA GLN A 559 0.74 -8.50 17.25
C GLN A 559 1.50 -7.64 16.22
N ILE A 560 2.78 -7.36 16.48
CA ILE A 560 3.63 -6.64 15.51
C ILE A 560 3.78 -7.46 14.21
N GLY A 561 3.95 -8.78 14.32
CA GLY A 561 4.03 -9.66 13.15
C GLY A 561 2.74 -9.69 12.32
N GLU A 562 1.58 -9.75 12.97
CA GLU A 562 0.27 -9.70 12.30
C GLU A 562 0.07 -8.37 11.56
N TYR A 563 0.47 -7.25 12.17
CA TYR A 563 0.55 -5.95 11.50
C TYR A 563 1.42 -6.03 10.23
N PHE A 564 2.64 -6.58 10.31
CA PHE A 564 3.52 -6.71 9.14
C PHE A 564 2.95 -7.64 8.07
N THR A 565 2.13 -8.62 8.43
CA THR A 565 1.49 -9.53 7.48
C THR A 565 0.51 -8.80 6.57
N VAL A 566 -0.35 -7.95 7.13
CA VAL A 566 -1.32 -7.17 6.34
C VAL A 566 -0.63 -6.14 5.45
N HIS A 567 0.43 -5.51 5.95
CA HIS A 567 1.23 -4.59 5.15
C HIS A 567 2.06 -5.28 4.06
N ALA A 568 2.53 -6.51 4.31
CA ALA A 568 3.23 -7.30 3.30
C ALA A 568 2.27 -7.72 2.18
N GLN A 569 1.04 -8.13 2.48
CA GLN A 569 0.00 -8.37 1.47
C GLN A 569 -0.21 -7.13 0.60
N ALA A 570 -0.41 -5.96 1.21
CA ALA A 570 -0.57 -4.71 0.45
C ALA A 570 0.68 -4.32 -0.36
N ALA A 571 1.88 -4.62 0.13
CA ALA A 571 3.11 -4.40 -0.61
C ALA A 571 3.25 -5.36 -1.80
N TYR A 572 2.94 -6.66 -1.62
CA TYR A 572 2.96 -7.66 -2.69
C TYR A 572 1.90 -7.36 -3.76
N ASP A 573 0.72 -6.89 -3.36
CA ASP A 573 -0.29 -6.38 -4.29
C ASP A 573 0.23 -5.18 -5.09
N ALA A 574 1.00 -4.29 -4.46
CA ALA A 574 1.60 -3.14 -5.16
C ALA A 574 2.78 -3.52 -6.07
N ILE A 575 3.54 -4.57 -5.71
CA ILE A 575 4.67 -5.12 -6.47
C ILE A 575 4.17 -5.92 -7.68
N GLY A 576 3.10 -6.72 -7.49
CA GLY A 576 2.48 -7.59 -8.50
C GLY A 576 1.33 -6.97 -9.27
N ALA A 577 0.98 -5.69 -9.01
CA ALA A 577 -0.10 -5.01 -9.71
C ALA A 577 0.16 -4.96 -11.22
N ASP A 578 -0.79 -5.48 -12.01
CA ASP A 578 -0.86 -5.24 -13.44
C ASP A 578 -0.80 -3.71 -13.68
N PRO A 579 0.11 -3.20 -14.54
CA PRO A 579 0.14 -1.79 -14.93
C PRO A 579 -1.25 -1.22 -15.28
N ALA A 580 -2.15 -2.04 -15.83
CA ALA A 580 -3.53 -1.67 -16.12
C ALA A 580 -4.36 -1.34 -14.85
N VAL A 581 -4.15 -2.04 -13.73
CA VAL A 581 -4.83 -1.76 -12.46
C VAL A 581 -4.33 -0.43 -11.86
N ALA A 582 -3.03 -0.17 -11.96
CA ALA A 582 -2.47 1.12 -11.55
C ALA A 582 -3.02 2.29 -12.40
N ASP A 583 -3.22 2.07 -13.69
CA ASP A 583 -3.86 3.03 -14.59
C ASP A 583 -5.34 3.25 -14.25
N ALA A 584 -6.09 2.17 -13.93
CA ALA A 584 -7.48 2.25 -13.48
C ALA A 584 -7.62 3.08 -12.19
N ARG A 585 -6.74 2.88 -11.20
CA ARG A 585 -6.74 3.67 -9.96
C ARG A 585 -6.50 5.16 -10.23
N ALA A 586 -5.49 5.49 -11.04
CA ALA A 586 -5.18 6.88 -11.38
C ALA A 586 -6.36 7.58 -12.09
N LEU A 587 -7.10 6.84 -12.91
CA LEU A 587 -8.33 7.32 -13.55
C LEU A 587 -9.46 7.53 -12.52
N LEU A 588 -9.71 6.58 -11.62
CA LEU A 588 -10.74 6.71 -10.59
C LEU A 588 -10.47 7.85 -9.60
N GLU A 589 -9.23 8.01 -9.15
CA GLU A 589 -8.82 9.14 -8.29
C GLU A 589 -9.02 10.48 -8.98
N TRP A 590 -8.69 10.57 -10.28
CA TRP A 590 -8.94 11.77 -11.06
C TRP A 590 -10.44 12.08 -11.13
N ILE A 591 -11.27 11.09 -11.48
CA ILE A 591 -12.73 11.19 -11.53
C ILE A 591 -13.30 11.71 -10.20
N GLN A 592 -12.90 11.10 -9.09
CA GLN A 592 -13.35 11.47 -7.74
C GLN A 592 -12.93 12.90 -7.37
N ARG A 593 -11.67 13.24 -7.63
CA ARG A 593 -11.13 14.57 -7.31
C ARG A 593 -11.78 15.69 -8.11
N THR A 594 -12.14 15.44 -9.37
CA THR A 594 -12.78 16.46 -10.22
C THR A 594 -14.30 16.36 -10.22
N ALA A 595 -14.88 15.40 -9.50
CA ALA A 595 -16.31 15.09 -9.51
C ALA A 595 -16.87 14.97 -10.94
N THR A 596 -16.10 14.36 -11.85
CA THR A 596 -16.45 14.29 -13.26
C THR A 596 -17.52 13.23 -13.50
N THR A 597 -18.69 13.65 -13.95
CA THR A 597 -19.82 12.75 -14.25
C THR A 597 -19.75 12.14 -15.65
N GLN A 598 -19.10 12.83 -16.60
CA GLN A 598 -18.85 12.33 -17.95
C GLN A 598 -17.52 12.84 -18.50
N PHE A 599 -16.81 12.01 -19.27
CA PHE A 599 -15.52 12.40 -19.86
C PHE A 599 -15.21 11.67 -21.17
N GLY A 600 -14.41 12.31 -22.03
CA GLY A 600 -13.78 11.69 -23.18
C GLY A 600 -12.27 11.57 -23.00
N ALA A 601 -11.62 10.84 -23.92
CA ALA A 601 -10.18 10.63 -23.88
C ALA A 601 -9.34 11.93 -23.85
N ARG A 602 -9.84 13.03 -24.42
CA ARG A 602 -9.14 14.32 -24.41
C ARG A 602 -9.11 14.97 -23.02
N ASP A 603 -10.17 14.81 -22.24
CA ASP A 603 -10.28 15.40 -20.90
C ASP A 603 -9.29 14.74 -19.94
N VAL A 604 -9.08 13.44 -20.12
CA VAL A 604 -8.07 12.66 -19.38
C VAL A 604 -6.66 13.06 -19.81
N LEU A 605 -6.37 13.07 -21.12
CA LEU A 605 -5.02 13.38 -21.64
C LEU A 605 -4.57 14.82 -21.33
N SER A 606 -5.50 15.78 -21.23
CA SER A 606 -5.18 17.15 -20.82
C SER A 606 -4.93 17.29 -19.31
N SER A 607 -5.53 16.41 -18.50
CA SER A 607 -5.48 16.46 -17.04
C SER A 607 -4.39 15.58 -16.42
N LEU A 608 -4.09 14.43 -17.03
CA LEU A 608 -3.17 13.43 -16.51
C LEU A 608 -1.98 13.24 -17.46
N ARG A 609 -0.80 13.69 -17.04
CA ARG A 609 0.47 13.50 -17.78
C ARG A 609 0.91 12.03 -17.88
N ARG A 610 0.23 11.13 -17.15
CA ARG A 610 0.50 9.68 -17.12
C ARG A 610 0.27 9.03 -18.48
N PHE A 611 -0.76 9.45 -19.20
CA PHE A 611 -1.15 8.87 -20.49
C PHE A 611 -0.65 9.76 -21.64
N LYS A 612 -0.01 9.17 -22.66
CA LYS A 612 0.55 9.93 -23.79
C LYS A 612 -0.34 9.83 -25.03
N LYS A 613 -1.07 8.74 -25.18
CA LYS A 613 -1.96 8.46 -26.32
C LYS A 613 -3.30 7.94 -25.81
N VAL A 614 -4.34 8.07 -26.65
CA VAL A 614 -5.68 7.57 -26.34
C VAL A 614 -5.68 6.06 -26.08
N THR A 615 -4.85 5.29 -26.78
CA THR A 615 -4.70 3.84 -26.60
C THR A 615 -4.16 3.44 -25.24
N ASP A 616 -3.44 4.34 -24.56
CA ASP A 616 -2.86 4.08 -23.24
C ASP A 616 -3.96 4.03 -22.15
N LEU A 617 -5.16 4.55 -22.46
CA LEU A 617 -6.30 4.55 -21.55
C LEU A 617 -7.06 3.22 -21.54
N ASP A 618 -6.97 2.45 -22.63
CA ASP A 618 -7.81 1.27 -22.86
C ASP A 618 -7.68 0.21 -21.75
N PRO A 619 -6.48 -0.15 -21.25
CA PRO A 619 -6.35 -1.15 -20.20
C PRO A 619 -7.02 -0.72 -18.88
N GLY A 620 -6.77 0.51 -18.43
CA GLY A 620 -7.35 1.03 -17.19
C GLY A 620 -8.86 1.25 -17.29
N LEU A 621 -9.36 1.75 -18.44
CA LEU A 621 -10.79 1.95 -18.66
C LEU A 621 -11.56 0.63 -18.69
N ARG A 622 -11.00 -0.43 -19.30
CA ARG A 622 -11.64 -1.76 -19.29
C ARG A 622 -11.82 -2.29 -17.87
N ILE A 623 -10.84 -2.07 -17.00
CA ILE A 623 -10.92 -2.48 -15.59
C ILE A 623 -11.98 -1.65 -14.86
N LEU A 624 -12.01 -0.33 -15.05
CA LEU A 624 -13.08 0.50 -14.47
C LEU A 624 -14.47 0.05 -14.92
N GLU A 625 -14.63 -0.28 -16.21
CA GLU A 625 -15.89 -0.78 -16.76
C GLU A 625 -16.26 -2.15 -16.18
N SER A 626 -15.32 -3.10 -16.10
CA SER A 626 -15.60 -4.43 -15.55
C SER A 626 -15.89 -4.40 -14.04
N HIS A 627 -15.34 -3.42 -13.33
CA HIS A 627 -15.61 -3.18 -11.91
C HIS A 627 -16.82 -2.27 -11.66
N GLY A 628 -17.50 -1.78 -12.69
CA GLY A 628 -18.73 -0.98 -12.55
C GLY A 628 -18.53 0.48 -12.17
N TRP A 629 -17.30 1.01 -12.21
CA TRP A 629 -17.00 2.41 -11.88
C TRP A 629 -17.28 3.38 -13.03
N THR A 630 -17.19 2.91 -14.26
CA THR A 630 -17.50 3.68 -15.47
C THR A 630 -18.28 2.83 -16.45
N ARG A 631 -18.96 3.47 -17.40
CA ARG A 631 -19.54 2.79 -18.56
C ARG A 631 -19.45 3.66 -19.79
N ARG A 632 -19.25 3.05 -20.96
CA ARG A 632 -19.24 3.78 -22.22
C ARG A 632 -20.64 4.23 -22.65
N ILE A 633 -20.77 5.51 -23.00
CA ILE A 633 -21.99 6.07 -23.58
C ILE A 633 -22.08 5.66 -25.06
N PRO A 634 -23.19 5.03 -25.51
CA PRO A 634 -23.41 4.71 -26.91
C PRO A 634 -23.38 5.96 -27.79
N THR A 635 -22.61 5.92 -28.88
CA THR A 635 -22.52 7.06 -29.81
C THR A 635 -23.75 7.10 -30.72
N PRO A 636 -24.32 8.29 -31.03
CA PRO A 636 -25.44 8.41 -31.96
C PRO A 636 -25.14 7.78 -33.33
N PRO A 637 -26.15 7.20 -34.00
CA PRO A 637 -25.99 6.63 -35.33
C PRO A 637 -25.56 7.69 -36.35
N LYS A 638 -24.68 7.28 -37.26
CA LYS A 638 -24.02 8.19 -38.22
C LYS A 638 -24.98 8.54 -39.36
N THR A 639 -25.32 9.81 -39.53
CA THR A 639 -26.17 10.28 -40.65
C THR A 639 -25.38 11.00 -41.77
N GLY A 640 -24.04 11.05 -41.72
CA GLY A 640 -23.22 11.73 -42.75
C GLY A 640 -21.73 11.32 -42.84
N ARG A 641 -21.03 11.85 -43.86
CA ARG A 641 -19.57 11.67 -44.09
C ARG A 641 -18.75 12.58 -43.18
N GLY A 642 -18.40 12.10 -41.99
CA GLY A 642 -17.46 12.73 -41.06
C GLY A 642 -16.69 11.72 -40.21
N ARG A 643 -15.62 12.13 -39.51
CA ARG A 643 -14.86 11.26 -38.60
C ARG A 643 -15.73 10.92 -37.38
N LYS A 644 -15.74 9.65 -36.95
CA LYS A 644 -16.52 9.19 -35.79
C LYS A 644 -16.05 9.92 -34.54
N ALA A 645 -16.97 10.45 -33.72
CA ALA A 645 -16.65 11.01 -32.42
C ALA A 645 -15.95 9.95 -31.55
N GLY A 646 -15.01 10.40 -30.70
CA GLY A 646 -14.33 9.50 -29.75
C GLY A 646 -15.30 8.94 -28.71
N PRO A 647 -14.95 7.83 -28.04
CA PRO A 647 -15.76 7.30 -26.95
C PRO A 647 -15.90 8.33 -25.82
N VAL A 648 -17.10 8.41 -25.26
CA VAL A 648 -17.43 9.16 -24.05
C VAL A 648 -17.83 8.15 -22.99
N TYR A 649 -17.39 8.37 -21.77
CA TYR A 649 -17.66 7.52 -20.61
C TYR A 649 -18.50 8.31 -19.62
N GLU A 650 -19.41 7.61 -18.98
CA GLU A 650 -20.17 8.07 -17.82
C GLU A 650 -19.57 7.44 -16.57
N THR A 651 -19.62 8.18 -15.48
CA THR A 651 -19.07 7.79 -14.17
C THR A 651 -20.17 7.28 -13.24
N HIS A 652 -19.88 6.27 -12.42
CA HIS A 652 -20.79 5.81 -11.37
C HIS A 652 -21.06 6.93 -10.34
N PRO A 653 -22.32 7.17 -9.91
CA PRO A 653 -22.64 8.23 -8.94
C PRO A 653 -21.79 8.22 -7.66
N ASP A 654 -21.54 7.03 -7.08
CA ASP A 654 -20.67 6.83 -5.91
C ASP A 654 -19.24 7.33 -6.07
N ALA A 655 -18.73 7.45 -7.30
CA ALA A 655 -17.41 8.03 -7.55
C ALA A 655 -17.40 9.56 -7.46
N THR A 656 -18.57 10.21 -7.36
CA THR A 656 -18.70 11.68 -7.32
C THR A 656 -19.37 12.20 -6.04
N SER A 657 -20.10 11.33 -5.33
CA SER A 657 -20.58 11.59 -3.97
C SER A 657 -19.42 11.47 -3.00
N GLY A 658 -18.72 12.59 -2.76
CA GLY A 658 -17.52 12.60 -1.93
C GLY A 658 -17.74 11.94 -0.56
N THR A 659 -16.82 11.03 -0.21
CA THR A 659 -16.33 10.91 1.17
C THR A 659 -15.86 12.30 1.59
N ARG A 660 -16.75 13.04 2.28
CA ARG A 660 -16.35 14.18 3.09
C ARG A 660 -15.69 13.71 4.38
#